data_AF-A0A0F9KHM6-F1
#
_entry.id   AF-A0A0F9KHM6-F1
#
_cell.length_a   1.000
_cell.length_b   1.000
_cell.length_c   1.000
_cell.angle_alpha   90.00
_cell.angle_beta   90.00
_cell.angle_gamma   90.00
#
_symmetry.space_group_name_H-M   'P 1'
#
loop_
_entity.id
_entity.type
_entity.pdbx_description
1 polymer ?
#
loop_
_entity_poly.entity_id
_entity_poly.type
_entity_poly.pdbx_seq_one_letter_code
_entity_poly.pdbx_strand_id
1 'polypeptide(L)'
;MTNYLTSEILENLAIVDNSTSLNSTFQTLFRKIQQDIGIDPVTSKVKITWSNKHVSDKLKIDGIFNFGVNRSSKNKTLIIEVCKADIKFLPFILLREIYNLFTPEEIRNYESVQLVINQIIMVELSKHDGLNEWRGLIKEHLEHHDSFSKGFDRLTPYDRLNSFLNIKISEKFNPIRFFFKYIKDNKSIMADRLDDAENDIHDIFFYEFMKYILERMTDDDMIETVRCLVYIFYKIKLIRNIGEYQSYFLKFKADGQLQTELSLRKFIKNFDWIKSESYIAPSYRVNWKTLDICVIFIFIRFNPILNKAKIYKIIKDLPFLITSKFSRSNFSLDLLGTLYIPKVYLEDLINLVKRLENLGYIIKQHLLLLNSMISNFNLNYLRKYSQKHLLIDPNHSKYEKKYEIEFKLDYGSKFYKSTLTILDFLLLDRIPYYSVTGLGFERKAETLKTFKSDLLSEISTERAKIKDLKIILNSFNNSEESKAEILKFLKINKYFGFFYIKMMLEDCITLIGFIEGIIMKNPEITSFSQIQNALINQQHSHLIEENIILNNNYAKNIILKEVFSFYFSSKEILKKNIEKYKQFYALFNSCHNLRLFDLNAIKKILLDKDLVNTIYQKKDDKLRNSYEKYRLYKITSQKIDDILEKFLAHKPPIIKPNLINTVIFIQSYNFLHLILIDSSETRKKLNLIKVVFQKFFIFNVTDIITNKNHLYVELRTSFLSNKEKEQLYSIIYNYFKENIVYGKSYLWSGFTTAFSLKNYYDFHSKQFFYTKDLFEQYFLSIQKLLGESLKIPQDKPTSPEKFWSRERNISNLIKTVNERVSREHIDFNISHLNKLLDLHLNLEENLLDIEKFKEIKLQYFFKNYIKSIKFIPAFQHFGFSQSYLYLYPTDLNKIDLKLLLMNIFQNVKYPACLDDSNSFLIKYIMPYNIPNVKYLNCLTKTKQVIREYCLFSIKKIIPILRFDYNLGVDGWTYKKDEFKKYLQNILFNPNYNISVPKLKEFEIANNSDTPFTPESLEYDSLTQIYDYHSIDIKSYLGTRNYKTIKHIIDLLKKNLIFPYLSLKNLNLHEKISIIIPNLKPELNETLIKIFNFFNYGFIYEIKGEYFIYGFPQEVQFQNGLMIKLYLPKCELHEFVRLFDLLFEYLEIKDYLILNDLIDGKQLIKSIFGKLDFLKKYNPLKNLKWNEEDKIWMNHKLFTEKFEPIYPDLILKEKK
;
A
#
# COMPACT_ATOMS: atom_id res chain seq x y z
N MET A 1 -7.25 -38.69 16.41
CA MET A 1 -6.67 -39.89 17.07
C MET A 1 -5.15 -40.00 16.86
N THR A 2 -4.52 -39.18 16.01
CA THR A 2 -3.11 -39.30 15.60
C THR A 2 -2.05 -38.74 16.58
N ASN A 3 -2.40 -37.78 17.45
CA ASN A 3 -1.46 -37.15 18.40
C ASN A 3 -0.93 -38.06 19.53
N TYR A 4 -1.59 -39.18 19.84
CA TYR A 4 -1.20 -40.01 20.99
C TYR A 4 0.13 -40.75 20.76
N LEU A 5 0.31 -41.40 19.59
CA LEU A 5 1.52 -42.18 19.29
C LEU A 5 2.79 -41.33 19.11
N THR A 6 2.69 -40.07 18.67
CA THR A 6 3.89 -39.23 18.44
C THR A 6 4.46 -38.73 19.77
N SER A 7 3.57 -38.38 20.72
CA SER A 7 3.94 -38.07 22.12
C SER A 7 4.61 -39.26 22.79
N GLU A 8 4.06 -40.46 22.61
CA GLU A 8 4.57 -41.70 23.23
C GLU A 8 5.97 -42.10 22.72
N ILE A 9 6.27 -41.91 21.42
CA ILE A 9 7.62 -42.13 20.87
C ILE A 9 8.60 -41.09 21.41
N LEU A 10 8.17 -39.83 21.58
CA LEU A 10 9.01 -38.71 22.01
C LEU A 10 9.24 -38.69 23.54
N GLU A 11 8.26 -39.14 24.34
CA GLU A 11 8.36 -39.28 25.81
C GLU A 11 9.32 -40.42 26.20
N ASN A 12 9.47 -41.44 25.36
CA ASN A 12 10.36 -42.59 25.60
C ASN A 12 11.81 -42.39 25.09
N LEU A 13 12.14 -41.23 24.50
CA LEU A 13 13.47 -40.95 23.92
C LEU A 13 14.59 -40.75 24.94
N ALA A 14 14.27 -40.51 26.22
CA ALA A 14 15.26 -40.28 27.27
C ALA A 14 16.17 -41.50 27.57
N ILE A 15 15.90 -42.67 26.96
CA ILE A 15 16.54 -43.97 27.26
C ILE A 15 17.41 -44.46 26.07
N VAL A 16 17.61 -43.66 25.01
CA VAL A 16 18.18 -44.14 23.74
C VAL A 16 19.70 -43.91 23.65
N ASP A 17 20.48 -44.95 23.99
CA ASP A 17 21.96 -44.89 24.08
C ASP A 17 22.77 -45.23 22.80
N ASN A 18 22.12 -45.59 21.67
CA ASN A 18 22.81 -46.03 20.45
C ASN A 18 22.59 -45.13 19.21
N SER A 19 23.56 -45.09 18.29
CA SER A 19 23.50 -44.29 17.04
C SER A 19 22.54 -44.87 16.00
N THR A 20 22.39 -46.19 15.95
CA THR A 20 21.43 -46.92 15.09
C THR A 20 19.98 -46.75 15.55
N SER A 21 19.73 -46.53 16.84
CA SER A 21 18.39 -46.27 17.39
C SER A 21 17.95 -44.82 17.18
N LEU A 22 18.86 -43.83 17.21
CA LEU A 22 18.52 -42.44 16.91
C LEU A 22 18.02 -42.26 15.47
N ASN A 23 18.73 -42.83 14.50
CA ASN A 23 18.36 -42.70 13.08
C ASN A 23 17.06 -43.44 12.74
N SER A 24 16.84 -44.63 13.28
CA SER A 24 15.56 -45.34 13.10
C SER A 24 14.38 -44.61 13.74
N THR A 25 14.57 -44.01 14.91
CA THR A 25 13.55 -43.19 15.58
C THR A 25 13.22 -41.93 14.78
N PHE A 26 14.24 -41.22 14.29
CA PHE A 26 14.05 -40.06 13.41
C PHE A 26 13.30 -40.41 12.13
N GLN A 27 13.66 -41.51 11.46
CA GLN A 27 12.98 -41.95 10.23
C GLN A 27 11.52 -42.34 10.48
N THR A 28 11.22 -42.92 11.65
CA THR A 28 9.85 -43.27 12.04
C THR A 28 9.01 -42.02 12.30
N LEU A 29 9.56 -41.06 13.06
CA LEU A 29 8.93 -39.75 13.29
C LEU A 29 8.72 -38.99 11.97
N PHE A 30 9.73 -38.98 11.10
CA PHE A 30 9.67 -38.31 9.80
C PHE A 30 8.55 -38.85 8.92
N ARG A 31 8.43 -40.17 8.77
CA ARG A 31 7.34 -40.79 7.99
C ARG A 31 5.97 -40.44 8.53
N LYS A 32 5.82 -40.40 9.86
CA LYS A 32 4.55 -40.09 10.48
C LYS A 32 4.16 -38.62 10.29
N ILE A 33 5.09 -37.70 10.52
CA ILE A 33 4.88 -36.26 10.27
C ILE A 33 4.60 -36.00 8.78
N GLN A 34 5.27 -36.71 7.87
CA GLN A 34 4.98 -36.62 6.43
C GLN A 34 3.53 -37.02 6.10
N GLN A 35 3.01 -38.09 6.72
CA GLN A 35 1.62 -38.51 6.56
C GLN A 35 0.65 -37.46 7.13
N ASP A 36 0.94 -36.92 8.32
CA ASP A 36 0.08 -35.94 9.00
C ASP A 36 0.03 -34.59 8.26
N ILE A 37 1.17 -34.11 7.72
CA ILE A 37 1.22 -32.88 6.91
C ILE A 37 0.61 -33.11 5.52
N GLY A 38 0.81 -34.30 4.92
CA GLY A 38 0.30 -34.63 3.58
C GLY A 38 0.93 -33.77 2.47
N ILE A 39 2.22 -33.44 2.61
CA ILE A 39 3.04 -32.70 1.66
C ILE A 39 4.37 -33.43 1.49
N ASP A 40 4.89 -33.52 0.26
CA ASP A 40 6.21 -34.13 0.04
C ASP A 40 7.35 -33.25 0.59
N PRO A 41 8.32 -33.85 1.30
CA PRO A 41 9.48 -33.15 1.85
C PRO A 41 10.37 -32.61 0.73
N VAL A 42 11.00 -31.46 0.96
CA VAL A 42 11.99 -30.86 0.05
C VAL A 42 13.27 -31.68 0.06
N THR A 43 13.70 -32.14 1.24
CA THR A 43 14.88 -33.00 1.42
C THR A 43 14.44 -34.36 1.94
N SER A 44 14.52 -35.40 1.10
CA SER A 44 14.08 -36.77 1.45
C SER A 44 15.21 -37.70 1.92
N LYS A 45 16.46 -37.40 1.57
CA LYS A 45 17.63 -38.17 1.98
C LYS A 45 18.31 -37.51 3.18
N VAL A 46 18.07 -38.05 4.37
CA VAL A 46 18.59 -37.52 5.63
C VAL A 46 19.19 -38.65 6.46
N LYS A 47 20.34 -38.38 7.08
CA LYS A 47 20.99 -39.26 8.05
C LYS A 47 21.27 -38.47 9.32
N ILE A 48 20.87 -39.01 10.48
CA ILE A 48 21.13 -38.38 11.78
C ILE A 48 22.14 -39.20 12.59
N THR A 49 23.07 -38.52 13.25
CA THR A 49 24.14 -39.13 14.04
C THR A 49 24.43 -38.33 15.30
N TRP A 50 25.06 -38.96 16.29
CA TRP A 50 25.55 -38.27 17.50
C TRP A 50 26.89 -37.57 17.25
N SER A 51 27.13 -36.45 17.92
CA SER A 51 28.40 -35.73 17.95
C SER A 51 28.84 -35.42 19.39
N ASN A 52 30.13 -35.61 19.65
CA ASN A 52 30.79 -35.28 20.91
C ASN A 52 31.42 -33.88 20.90
N LYS A 53 31.29 -33.12 19.79
CA LYS A 53 31.84 -31.77 19.70
C LYS A 53 30.97 -30.78 20.47
N HIS A 54 31.56 -30.08 21.43
CA HIS A 54 30.93 -28.91 22.04
C HIS A 54 30.81 -27.78 21.01
N VAL A 55 29.61 -27.22 20.90
CA VAL A 55 29.38 -26.01 20.10
C VAL A 55 30.16 -24.87 20.75
N SER A 56 30.97 -24.13 19.97
CA SER A 56 31.79 -23.04 20.49
C SER A 56 30.92 -21.93 21.10
N ASP A 57 31.41 -21.24 22.14
CA ASP A 57 30.67 -20.12 22.75
C ASP A 57 30.43 -18.95 21.78
N LYS A 58 31.14 -18.89 20.65
CA LYS A 58 30.85 -17.97 19.54
C LYS A 58 29.56 -18.32 18.78
N LEU A 59 29.22 -19.60 18.65
CA LEU A 59 27.98 -20.06 18.00
C LEU A 59 26.74 -19.92 18.90
N LYS A 60 26.91 -19.68 20.21
CA LYS A 60 25.80 -19.29 21.10
C LYS A 60 25.24 -17.89 20.79
N ILE A 61 26.03 -17.05 20.11
CA ILE A 61 25.66 -15.67 19.74
C ILE A 61 25.00 -15.64 18.35
N ASP A 62 25.26 -16.63 17.47
CA ASP A 62 24.80 -16.67 16.06
C ASP A 62 23.54 -17.54 15.80
N GLY A 63 22.67 -17.78 16.79
CA GLY A 63 21.27 -18.14 16.56
C GLY A 63 20.76 -19.43 17.22
N ILE A 64 19.72 -19.29 18.04
CA ILE A 64 19.02 -20.37 18.77
C ILE A 64 18.47 -21.49 17.87
N PHE A 65 18.24 -21.22 16.58
CA PHE A 65 17.72 -22.19 15.62
C PHE A 65 18.75 -23.25 15.20
N ASN A 66 20.02 -23.07 15.57
CA ASN A 66 21.09 -24.05 15.42
C ASN A 66 21.44 -24.77 16.73
N PHE A 67 20.72 -24.47 17.81
CA PHE A 67 21.00 -25.06 19.12
C PHE A 67 20.99 -26.60 19.07
N GLY A 68 22.06 -27.21 19.59
CA GLY A 68 22.23 -28.65 19.74
C GLY A 68 22.50 -29.46 18.47
N VAL A 69 22.74 -28.83 17.31
CA VAL A 69 23.00 -29.55 16.04
C VAL A 69 24.08 -28.93 15.17
N ASN A 70 24.81 -29.78 14.44
CA ASN A 70 25.60 -29.41 13.28
C ASN A 70 25.02 -30.05 12.02
N ARG A 71 24.99 -29.31 10.91
CA ARG A 71 24.42 -29.78 9.63
C ARG A 71 25.51 -29.78 8.56
N SER A 72 25.60 -30.85 7.78
CA SER A 72 26.45 -30.92 6.60
C SER A 72 25.73 -31.64 5.46
N SER A 73 26.09 -31.36 4.21
CA SER A 73 25.52 -32.03 3.04
C SER A 73 26.61 -32.82 2.33
N LYS A 74 26.36 -34.11 2.08
CA LYS A 74 27.27 -34.99 1.33
C LYS A 74 26.47 -35.83 0.34
N ASN A 75 26.80 -35.76 -0.96
CA ASN A 75 26.13 -36.51 -2.02
C ASN A 75 24.59 -36.38 -2.03
N LYS A 76 24.07 -35.14 -1.90
CA LYS A 76 22.62 -34.85 -1.79
C LYS A 76 21.93 -35.52 -0.58
N THR A 77 22.69 -35.97 0.41
CA THR A 77 22.18 -36.46 1.69
C THR A 77 22.50 -35.44 2.78
N LEU A 78 21.48 -34.98 3.49
CA LEU A 78 21.64 -34.09 4.64
C LEU A 78 22.07 -34.92 5.85
N ILE A 79 23.23 -34.60 6.41
CA ILE A 79 23.76 -35.21 7.63
C ILE A 79 23.52 -34.25 8.79
N ILE A 80 22.79 -34.70 9.79
CA ILE A 80 22.46 -33.95 11.00
C ILE A 80 23.19 -34.60 12.17
N GLU A 81 24.10 -33.85 12.79
CA GLU A 81 24.85 -34.27 13.96
C GLU A 81 24.24 -33.63 15.21
N VAL A 82 23.66 -34.43 16.10
CA VAL A 82 23.07 -33.96 17.37
C VAL A 82 24.12 -34.01 18.47
N CYS A 83 24.28 -32.91 19.21
CA CYS A 83 25.22 -32.80 20.32
C CYS A 83 24.70 -33.56 21.55
N LYS A 84 25.50 -34.48 22.10
CA LYS A 84 25.12 -35.25 23.31
C LYS A 84 24.92 -34.38 24.55
N ALA A 85 25.58 -33.22 24.62
CA ALA A 85 25.45 -32.28 25.73
C ALA A 85 24.03 -31.69 25.86
N ASP A 86 23.25 -31.67 24.77
CA ASP A 86 21.93 -31.05 24.71
C ASP A 86 20.78 -32.08 24.71
N ILE A 87 21.05 -33.31 25.20
CA ILE A 87 20.11 -34.44 25.15
C ILE A 87 18.76 -34.16 25.83
N LYS A 88 18.73 -33.27 26.82
CA LYS A 88 17.51 -32.81 27.49
C LYS A 88 16.50 -32.17 26.52
N PHE A 89 16.99 -31.58 25.43
CA PHE A 89 16.17 -30.96 24.38
C PHE A 89 16.02 -31.83 23.13
N LEU A 90 16.43 -33.10 23.19
CA LEU A 90 16.42 -34.01 22.04
C LEU A 90 15.05 -34.07 21.32
N PRO A 91 13.90 -34.19 22.02
CA PRO A 91 12.59 -34.20 21.33
C PRO A 91 12.31 -32.91 20.54
N PHE A 92 12.68 -31.75 21.09
CA PHE A 92 12.52 -30.45 20.42
C PHE A 92 13.43 -30.33 19.20
N ILE A 93 14.69 -30.76 19.35
CA ILE A 93 15.68 -30.77 18.27
C ILE A 93 15.22 -31.66 17.13
N LEU A 94 14.78 -32.90 17.40
CA LEU A 94 14.36 -33.84 16.36
C LEU A 94 13.15 -33.32 15.58
N LEU A 95 12.13 -32.78 16.26
CA LEU A 95 10.98 -32.19 15.57
C LEU A 95 11.36 -30.97 14.74
N ARG A 96 12.22 -30.07 15.26
CA ARG A 96 12.73 -28.92 14.50
C ARG A 96 13.39 -29.36 13.20
N GLU A 97 14.26 -30.36 13.28
CA GLU A 97 14.95 -30.88 12.12
C GLU A 97 14.01 -31.57 11.13
N ILE A 98 13.01 -32.32 11.60
CA ILE A 98 12.00 -32.93 10.72
C ILE A 98 11.18 -31.86 9.99
N TYR A 99 10.67 -30.86 10.70
CA TYR A 99 9.91 -29.77 10.10
C TYR A 99 10.73 -28.99 9.08
N ASN A 100 12.03 -28.80 9.32
CA ASN A 100 12.96 -28.18 8.38
C ASN A 100 13.14 -28.95 7.06
N LEU A 101 12.77 -30.24 7.00
CA LEU A 101 12.78 -31.02 5.76
C LEU A 101 11.64 -30.64 4.81
N PHE A 102 10.56 -30.07 5.32
CA PHE A 102 9.43 -29.56 4.52
C PHE A 102 9.62 -28.09 4.11
N THR A 103 10.66 -27.44 4.63
CA THR A 103 10.99 -26.05 4.34
C THR A 103 11.99 -25.98 3.17
N PRO A 104 11.75 -25.11 2.16
CA PRO A 104 12.73 -24.81 1.12
C PRO A 104 14.08 -24.39 1.71
N GLU A 105 15.18 -24.85 1.11
CA GLU A 105 16.54 -24.61 1.64
C GLU A 105 16.86 -23.12 1.75
N GLU A 106 16.33 -22.31 0.82
CA GLU A 106 16.55 -20.87 0.72
C GLU A 106 16.04 -20.13 1.97
N ILE A 107 14.94 -20.60 2.56
CA ILE A 107 14.24 -19.93 3.67
C ILE A 107 14.37 -20.68 5.01
N ARG A 108 15.09 -21.80 5.01
CA ARG A 108 15.20 -22.70 6.16
C ARG A 108 15.80 -22.00 7.38
N ASN A 109 16.76 -21.10 7.20
CA ASN A 109 17.42 -20.45 8.34
C ASN A 109 16.74 -19.14 8.76
N TYR A 110 15.60 -18.78 8.19
CA TYR A 110 14.95 -17.50 8.47
C TYR A 110 14.29 -17.51 9.85
N GLU A 111 14.57 -16.50 10.65
CA GLU A 111 14.07 -16.37 12.02
C GLU A 111 12.55 -16.51 12.08
N SER A 112 11.80 -15.78 11.26
CA SER A 112 10.32 -15.84 11.26
C SER A 112 9.78 -17.23 10.91
N VAL A 113 10.37 -17.94 9.95
CA VAL A 113 10.02 -19.33 9.62
C VAL A 113 10.35 -20.26 10.79
N GLN A 114 11.53 -20.08 11.38
CA GLN A 114 11.96 -20.87 12.54
C GLN A 114 11.12 -20.59 13.77
N LEU A 115 10.60 -19.37 13.97
CA LEU A 115 9.67 -19.04 15.04
C LEU A 115 8.33 -19.76 14.86
N VAL A 116 7.79 -19.84 13.63
CA VAL A 116 6.59 -20.67 13.36
C VAL A 116 6.87 -22.14 13.65
N ILE A 117 7.99 -22.68 13.16
CA ILE A 117 8.37 -24.09 13.39
C ILE A 117 8.51 -24.37 14.89
N ASN A 118 9.20 -23.51 15.64
CA ASN A 118 9.32 -23.68 17.09
C ASN A 118 7.97 -23.59 17.80
N GLN A 119 7.06 -22.76 17.33
CA GLN A 119 5.69 -22.72 17.86
C GLN A 119 4.93 -24.01 17.58
N ILE A 120 5.07 -24.60 16.38
CA ILE A 120 4.51 -25.91 16.06
C ILE A 120 5.04 -26.98 17.03
N ILE A 121 6.35 -27.03 17.23
CA ILE A 121 7.01 -27.97 18.15
C ILE A 121 6.47 -27.81 19.58
N MET A 122 6.33 -26.58 20.06
CA MET A 122 5.81 -26.32 21.41
C MET A 122 4.34 -26.73 21.57
N VAL A 123 3.53 -26.63 20.51
CA VAL A 123 2.15 -27.13 20.50
C VAL A 123 2.14 -28.65 20.59
N GLU A 124 2.99 -29.34 19.81
CA GLU A 124 3.09 -30.80 19.82
C GLU A 124 3.65 -31.35 21.13
N LEU A 125 4.66 -30.69 21.71
CA LEU A 125 5.30 -31.04 22.97
C LEU A 125 4.70 -30.29 24.17
N SER A 126 3.42 -29.90 24.09
CA SER A 126 2.76 -29.08 25.12
C SER A 126 2.73 -29.70 26.53
N LYS A 127 2.97 -31.02 26.64
CA LYS A 127 3.03 -31.76 27.92
C LYS A 127 4.44 -32.14 28.38
N HIS A 128 5.49 -31.84 27.61
CA HIS A 128 6.85 -32.27 27.91
C HIS A 128 7.53 -31.37 28.97
N ASP A 129 8.27 -31.95 29.91
CA ASP A 129 8.86 -31.24 31.06
C ASP A 129 9.85 -30.13 30.65
N GLY A 130 10.62 -30.36 29.57
CA GLY A 130 11.55 -29.38 29.01
C GLY A 130 10.92 -28.15 28.32
N LEU A 131 9.58 -28.08 28.18
CA LEU A 131 8.89 -27.02 27.41
C LEU A 131 9.18 -25.61 27.94
N ASN A 132 9.19 -25.43 29.26
CA ASN A 132 9.38 -24.10 29.85
C ASN A 132 10.81 -23.58 29.65
N GLU A 133 11.80 -24.46 29.71
CA GLU A 133 13.20 -24.10 29.46
C GLU A 133 13.45 -23.81 27.98
N TRP A 134 12.90 -24.64 27.07
CA TRP A 134 12.98 -24.37 25.63
C TRP A 134 12.32 -23.04 25.25
N ARG A 135 11.14 -22.77 25.81
CA ARG A 135 10.45 -21.47 25.66
C ARG A 135 11.29 -20.32 26.22
N GLY A 136 11.95 -20.53 27.36
CA GLY A 136 12.86 -19.57 27.98
C GLY A 136 14.01 -19.20 27.04
N LEU A 137 14.68 -20.20 26.46
CA LEU A 137 15.76 -20.00 25.50
C LEU A 137 15.30 -19.13 24.31
N ILE A 138 14.14 -19.44 23.71
CA ILE A 138 13.62 -18.67 22.57
C ILE A 138 13.25 -17.24 22.96
N LYS A 139 12.59 -17.05 24.11
CA LYS A 139 12.24 -15.71 24.59
C LYS A 139 13.47 -14.87 24.89
N GLU A 140 14.49 -15.45 25.51
CA GLU A 140 15.76 -14.77 25.80
C GLU A 140 16.45 -14.32 24.51
N HIS A 141 16.46 -15.15 23.46
CA HIS A 141 16.99 -14.77 22.14
C HIS A 141 16.24 -13.58 21.53
N LEU A 142 14.91 -13.58 21.58
CA LEU A 142 14.07 -12.48 21.09
C LEU A 142 14.30 -11.18 21.88
N GLU A 143 14.45 -11.28 23.22
CA GLU A 143 14.73 -10.14 24.09
C GLU A 143 16.13 -9.53 23.87
N HIS A 144 17.12 -10.32 23.46
CA HIS A 144 18.49 -9.85 23.20
C HIS A 144 18.70 -9.25 21.80
N HIS A 145 17.85 -9.58 20.83
CA HIS A 145 17.95 -9.09 19.44
C HIS A 145 16.93 -7.99 19.10
N ASP A 146 15.95 -7.75 19.96
CA ASP A 146 15.15 -6.52 19.89
C ASP A 146 16.04 -5.32 20.22
N SER A 147 16.27 -4.44 19.22
CA SER A 147 16.88 -3.14 19.52
C SER A 147 15.95 -2.38 20.46
N PHE A 148 16.46 -1.90 21.60
CA PHE A 148 15.70 -1.05 22.54
C PHE A 148 15.05 0.19 21.87
N SER A 149 15.46 0.53 20.63
CA SER A 149 14.85 1.55 19.76
C SER A 149 13.51 1.17 19.13
N LYS A 150 13.20 -0.12 18.92
CA LYS A 150 11.99 -0.58 18.22
C LYS A 150 10.90 -1.13 19.15
N GLY A 151 11.18 -1.32 20.44
CA GLY A 151 10.24 -1.95 21.39
C GLY A 151 10.21 -3.47 21.21
N PHE A 152 9.58 -4.19 22.15
CA PHE A 152 9.41 -5.66 22.09
C PHE A 152 8.40 -6.09 21.02
N ASP A 153 8.60 -5.63 19.78
CA ASP A 153 7.70 -5.84 18.65
C ASP A 153 7.67 -7.31 18.22
N ARG A 154 8.69 -8.12 18.54
CA ARG A 154 8.80 -9.54 18.12
C ARG A 154 8.09 -10.53 19.05
N LEU A 155 7.96 -10.22 20.36
CA LEU A 155 7.27 -11.09 21.32
C LEU A 155 5.76 -11.18 21.07
N THR A 156 5.15 -10.09 20.58
CA THR A 156 3.70 -10.02 20.35
C THR A 156 3.24 -10.92 19.18
N PRO A 157 3.88 -10.89 17.99
CA PRO A 157 3.66 -11.86 16.92
C PRO A 157 3.97 -13.30 17.33
N TYR A 158 5.01 -13.52 18.15
CA TYR A 158 5.35 -14.84 18.65
C TYR A 158 4.24 -15.45 19.52
N ASP A 159 3.68 -14.68 20.47
CA ASP A 159 2.55 -15.12 21.30
C ASP A 159 1.26 -15.32 20.47
N ARG A 160 1.09 -14.58 19.37
CA ARG A 160 -0.02 -14.72 18.41
C ARG A 160 -0.02 -16.06 17.67
N LEU A 161 1.15 -16.49 17.21
CA LEU A 161 1.30 -17.74 16.46
C LEU A 161 0.88 -18.96 17.27
N ASN A 162 1.23 -18.99 18.56
CA ASN A 162 0.82 -20.07 19.46
C ASN A 162 -0.70 -20.25 19.49
N SER A 163 -1.44 -19.14 19.63
CA SER A 163 -2.91 -19.17 19.68
C SER A 163 -3.51 -19.66 18.36
N PHE A 164 -2.91 -19.24 17.23
CA PHE A 164 -3.34 -19.64 15.90
C PHE A 164 -3.07 -21.11 15.56
N LEU A 165 -1.91 -21.64 15.94
CA LEU A 165 -1.55 -23.04 15.65
C LEU A 165 -2.34 -24.03 16.53
N ASN A 166 -2.84 -23.59 17.68
CA ASN A 166 -3.70 -24.38 18.56
C ASN A 166 -5.16 -24.49 18.10
N ILE A 167 -5.53 -23.84 16.99
CA ILE A 167 -6.90 -23.94 16.46
C ILE A 167 -7.14 -25.40 16.02
N LYS A 168 -8.02 -26.11 16.74
CA LYS A 168 -8.39 -27.50 16.44
C LYS A 168 -9.34 -27.53 15.25
N ILE A 169 -8.75 -27.64 14.08
CA ILE A 169 -9.46 -27.64 12.81
C ILE A 169 -9.66 -29.09 12.30
N SER A 170 -10.73 -29.34 11.54
CA SER A 170 -10.86 -30.58 10.74
C SER A 170 -9.62 -30.82 9.86
N GLU A 171 -9.29 -32.08 9.51
CA GLU A 171 -8.11 -32.41 8.69
C GLU A 171 -7.99 -31.61 7.37
N LYS A 172 -9.12 -31.10 6.87
CA LYS A 172 -9.22 -30.32 5.63
C LYS A 172 -8.70 -28.88 5.73
N PHE A 173 -8.56 -28.31 6.92
CA PHE A 173 -8.25 -26.88 7.14
C PHE A 173 -7.10 -26.66 8.15
N ASN A 174 -6.19 -27.64 8.28
CA ASN A 174 -5.07 -27.60 9.22
C ASN A 174 -4.09 -26.41 8.94
N PRO A 175 -3.80 -25.52 9.92
CA PRO A 175 -2.91 -24.37 9.74
C PRO A 175 -1.43 -24.75 9.49
N ILE A 176 -0.95 -25.84 10.10
CA ILE A 176 0.40 -26.37 9.90
C ILE A 176 0.57 -26.83 8.45
N ARG A 177 -0.41 -27.58 7.95
CA ARG A 177 -0.45 -28.01 6.54
C ARG A 177 -0.50 -26.82 5.59
N PHE A 178 -1.34 -25.83 5.89
CA PHE A 178 -1.42 -24.61 5.08
C PHE A 178 -0.09 -23.85 5.09
N PHE A 179 0.60 -23.74 6.23
CA PHE A 179 1.93 -23.12 6.34
C PHE A 179 2.94 -23.77 5.39
N PHE A 180 3.16 -25.08 5.52
CA PHE A 180 4.14 -25.78 4.68
C PHE A 180 3.75 -25.76 3.19
N LYS A 181 2.45 -25.79 2.87
CA LYS A 181 1.99 -25.61 1.50
C LYS A 181 2.28 -24.20 0.99
N TYR A 182 1.93 -23.19 1.77
CA TYR A 182 2.09 -21.79 1.41
C TYR A 182 3.55 -21.43 1.19
N ILE A 183 4.47 -21.82 2.08
CA ILE A 183 5.90 -21.54 1.91
C ILE A 183 6.50 -22.28 0.70
N LYS A 184 6.03 -23.51 0.41
CA LYS A 184 6.47 -24.30 -0.75
C LYS A 184 6.00 -23.67 -2.06
N ASP A 185 4.74 -23.25 -2.12
CA ASP A 185 4.11 -22.64 -3.29
C ASP A 185 4.59 -21.20 -3.52
N ASN A 186 5.14 -20.53 -2.49
CA ASN A 186 5.58 -19.12 -2.53
C ASN A 186 7.06 -18.94 -2.18
N LYS A 187 7.91 -19.96 -2.41
CA LYS A 187 9.32 -19.95 -2.00
C LYS A 187 10.13 -18.76 -2.54
N SER A 188 9.87 -18.33 -3.78
CA SER A 188 10.50 -17.15 -4.39
C SER A 188 10.13 -15.88 -3.62
N ILE A 189 8.85 -15.70 -3.32
CA ILE A 189 8.33 -14.53 -2.61
C ILE A 189 8.85 -14.45 -1.17
N MET A 190 9.10 -15.59 -0.52
CA MET A 190 9.61 -15.62 0.85
C MET A 190 11.11 -15.34 0.96
N ALA A 191 11.91 -15.83 0.01
CA ALA A 191 13.33 -15.52 -0.06
C ALA A 191 13.61 -14.03 -0.35
N ASP A 192 12.60 -13.32 -0.87
CA ASP A 192 12.73 -11.96 -1.42
C ASP A 192 12.21 -10.85 -0.47
N ARG A 193 11.70 -11.21 0.71
CA ARG A 193 11.05 -10.29 1.67
C ARG A 193 11.97 -9.73 2.77
N LEU A 194 13.23 -10.14 2.82
CA LEU A 194 14.00 -10.21 4.07
C LEU A 194 14.41 -8.89 4.71
N ASP A 195 14.57 -7.79 3.98
CA ASP A 195 15.01 -6.53 4.61
C ASP A 195 13.87 -5.71 5.21
N ASP A 196 12.62 -6.00 4.82
CA ASP A 196 11.41 -5.41 5.41
C ASP A 196 10.69 -6.36 6.40
N ALA A 197 11.04 -7.66 6.42
CA ALA A 197 10.18 -8.75 6.94
C ALA A 197 10.60 -9.44 8.25
N GLU A 198 11.44 -8.83 9.09
CA GLU A 198 11.56 -9.36 10.46
C GLU A 198 10.23 -9.30 11.24
N ASN A 199 9.24 -8.50 10.80
CA ASN A 199 7.96 -8.33 11.52
C ASN A 199 6.68 -8.80 10.80
N ASP A 200 6.69 -9.14 9.49
CA ASP A 200 5.43 -9.20 8.69
C ASP A 200 5.05 -10.58 8.12
N ILE A 201 5.92 -11.61 8.17
CA ILE A 201 5.60 -12.92 7.56
C ILE A 201 4.38 -13.59 8.23
N HIS A 202 4.24 -13.40 9.53
CA HIS A 202 3.16 -13.96 10.33
C HIS A 202 1.82 -13.33 9.95
N ASP A 203 1.78 -12.00 9.78
CA ASP A 203 0.57 -11.27 9.40
C ASP A 203 0.12 -11.60 7.97
N ILE A 204 1.06 -11.80 7.05
CA ILE A 204 0.73 -12.24 5.69
C ILE A 204 0.21 -13.68 5.68
N PHE A 205 0.84 -14.57 6.45
CA PHE A 205 0.38 -15.93 6.60
C PHE A 205 -1.04 -16.00 7.18
N PHE A 206 -1.33 -15.20 8.23
CA PHE A 206 -2.67 -15.07 8.77
C PHE A 206 -3.65 -14.55 7.71
N TYR A 207 -3.29 -13.54 6.93
CA TYR A 207 -4.14 -12.95 5.89
C TYR A 207 -4.50 -13.94 4.77
N GLU A 208 -3.52 -14.70 4.26
CA GLU A 208 -3.79 -15.67 3.20
C GLU A 208 -4.61 -16.87 3.71
N PHE A 209 -4.35 -17.33 4.94
CA PHE A 209 -5.17 -18.36 5.56
C PHE A 209 -6.62 -17.88 5.78
N MET A 210 -6.79 -16.62 6.21
CA MET A 210 -8.08 -15.97 6.36
C MET A 210 -8.90 -15.96 5.07
N LYS A 211 -8.26 -15.57 3.96
CA LYS A 211 -8.87 -15.55 2.64
C LYS A 211 -9.35 -16.94 2.22
N TYR A 212 -8.50 -17.95 2.40
CA TYR A 212 -8.81 -19.35 2.10
C TYR A 212 -10.06 -19.87 2.84
N ILE A 213 -10.26 -19.46 4.10
CA ILE A 213 -11.42 -19.82 4.91
C ILE A 213 -12.69 -19.09 4.45
N LEU A 214 -12.59 -17.77 4.26
CA LEU A 214 -13.73 -16.90 3.96
C LEU A 214 -14.36 -17.20 2.60
N GLU A 215 -13.57 -17.57 1.59
CA GLU A 215 -14.08 -17.99 0.27
C GLU A 215 -15.04 -19.20 0.34
N ARG A 216 -15.06 -19.90 1.48
CA ARG A 216 -15.89 -21.08 1.71
C ARG A 216 -17.09 -20.83 2.63
N MET A 217 -17.25 -19.63 3.21
CA MET A 217 -18.42 -19.22 4.01
C MET A 217 -19.58 -18.70 3.14
N THR A 218 -20.26 -19.60 2.43
CA THR A 218 -21.25 -19.21 1.40
C THR A 218 -22.63 -19.86 1.58
N ASP A 219 -22.76 -20.60 2.68
CA ASP A 219 -23.99 -21.27 3.10
C ASP A 219 -24.96 -20.27 3.77
N ASP A 220 -26.23 -20.28 3.35
CA ASP A 220 -27.24 -19.33 3.85
C ASP A 220 -27.51 -19.53 5.36
N ASP A 221 -27.46 -20.77 5.88
CA ASP A 221 -27.61 -21.03 7.32
C ASP A 221 -26.41 -20.44 8.09
N MET A 222 -25.20 -20.50 7.53
CA MET A 222 -24.00 -19.90 8.13
C MET A 222 -24.12 -18.38 8.22
N ILE A 223 -24.56 -17.73 7.14
CA ILE A 223 -24.75 -16.27 7.10
C ILE A 223 -25.83 -15.82 8.07
N GLU A 224 -26.92 -16.59 8.15
CA GLU A 224 -27.98 -16.37 9.12
C GLU A 224 -27.49 -16.56 10.57
N THR A 225 -26.60 -17.52 10.83
CA THR A 225 -25.96 -17.67 12.14
C THR A 225 -25.14 -16.44 12.49
N VAL A 226 -24.35 -15.89 11.56
CA VAL A 226 -23.59 -14.64 11.79
C VAL A 226 -24.54 -13.48 12.14
N ARG A 227 -25.65 -13.31 11.41
CA ARG A 227 -26.66 -12.29 11.71
C ARG A 227 -27.23 -12.46 13.13
N CYS A 228 -27.54 -13.69 13.54
CA CYS A 228 -28.04 -14.00 14.88
C CYS A 228 -27.01 -13.66 15.97
N LEU A 229 -25.74 -14.00 15.76
CA LEU A 229 -24.64 -13.69 16.68
C LEU A 229 -24.47 -12.17 16.86
N VAL A 230 -24.51 -11.40 15.76
CA VAL A 230 -24.47 -9.92 15.83
C VAL A 230 -25.63 -9.39 16.65
N TYR A 231 -26.86 -9.86 16.40
CA TYR A 231 -28.05 -9.40 17.10
C TYR A 231 -27.95 -9.66 18.61
N ILE A 232 -27.61 -10.90 18.99
CA ILE A 232 -27.47 -11.32 20.39
C ILE A 232 -26.42 -10.45 21.09
N PHE A 233 -25.23 -10.31 20.50
CA PHE A 233 -24.14 -9.58 21.13
C PHE A 233 -24.42 -8.07 21.25
N TYR A 234 -25.08 -7.47 20.26
CA TYR A 234 -25.44 -6.04 20.32
C TYR A 234 -26.51 -5.76 21.39
N LYS A 235 -27.39 -6.72 21.68
CA LYS A 235 -28.41 -6.62 22.73
C LYS A 235 -27.85 -6.85 24.13
N ILE A 236 -27.10 -7.94 24.31
CA ILE A 236 -26.57 -8.37 25.61
C ILE A 236 -25.33 -7.57 26.02
N LYS A 237 -24.57 -7.08 25.04
CA LYS A 237 -23.35 -6.26 25.16
C LYS A 237 -22.13 -6.95 25.75
N LEU A 238 -22.28 -7.82 26.73
CA LEU A 238 -21.18 -8.60 27.32
C LEU A 238 -21.62 -10.05 27.45
N ILE A 239 -20.85 -10.97 26.86
CA ILE A 239 -21.14 -12.39 26.93
C ILE A 239 -20.02 -13.07 27.69
N ARG A 240 -20.36 -13.69 28.83
CA ARG A 240 -19.39 -14.23 29.78
C ARG A 240 -19.02 -15.67 29.48
N ASN A 241 -19.88 -16.41 28.78
CA ASN A 241 -19.59 -17.77 28.34
C ASN A 241 -20.31 -18.10 27.02
N ILE A 242 -19.83 -19.14 26.34
CA ILE A 242 -20.36 -19.56 25.03
C ILE A 242 -21.79 -20.12 25.13
N GLY A 243 -22.15 -20.77 26.25
CA GLY A 243 -23.49 -21.31 26.48
C GLY A 243 -24.59 -20.23 26.57
N GLU A 244 -24.21 -19.01 26.92
CA GLU A 244 -25.13 -17.86 26.91
C GLU A 244 -25.65 -17.56 25.51
N TYR A 245 -24.86 -17.70 24.44
CA TYR A 245 -25.36 -17.49 23.07
C TYR A 245 -26.50 -18.45 22.72
N GLN A 246 -26.41 -19.71 23.13
CA GLN A 246 -27.45 -20.71 22.89
C GLN A 246 -28.72 -20.37 23.66
N SER A 247 -28.56 -19.99 24.93
CA SER A 247 -29.66 -19.59 25.82
C SER A 247 -30.38 -18.34 25.31
N TYR A 248 -29.62 -17.31 24.91
CA TYR A 248 -30.17 -16.08 24.35
C TYR A 248 -30.76 -16.28 22.96
N PHE A 249 -30.20 -17.17 22.14
CA PHE A 249 -30.81 -17.54 20.86
C PHE A 249 -32.22 -18.11 21.07
N LEU A 250 -32.37 -19.08 21.98
CA LEU A 250 -33.67 -19.66 22.31
C LEU A 250 -34.62 -18.61 22.88
N LYS A 251 -34.18 -17.83 23.86
CA LYS A 251 -34.99 -16.80 24.50
C LYS A 251 -35.46 -15.75 23.49
N PHE A 252 -34.54 -15.15 22.73
CA PHE A 252 -34.92 -14.11 21.76
C PHE A 252 -35.75 -14.65 20.61
N LYS A 253 -35.56 -15.92 20.21
CA LYS A 253 -36.42 -16.55 19.22
C LYS A 253 -37.84 -16.78 19.77
N ALA A 254 -37.97 -17.29 21.00
CA ALA A 254 -39.25 -17.52 21.66
C ALA A 254 -40.02 -16.21 21.94
N ASP A 255 -39.30 -15.17 22.37
CA ASP A 255 -39.85 -13.83 22.64
C ASP A 255 -40.18 -13.04 21.35
N GLY A 256 -39.99 -13.62 20.16
CA GLY A 256 -40.21 -12.96 18.87
C GLY A 256 -39.21 -11.83 18.55
N GLN A 257 -38.20 -11.61 19.40
CA GLN A 257 -37.17 -10.58 19.23
C GLN A 257 -36.16 -10.91 18.14
N LEU A 258 -35.92 -12.20 17.87
CA LEU A 258 -35.03 -12.70 16.82
C LEU A 258 -35.83 -13.57 15.84
N GLN A 259 -36.26 -12.97 14.73
CA GLN A 259 -36.92 -13.70 13.66
C GLN A 259 -35.89 -14.51 12.85
N THR A 260 -35.95 -15.84 12.92
CA THR A 260 -35.05 -16.75 12.18
C THR A 260 -35.67 -18.14 12.02
N GLU A 261 -35.40 -18.77 10.87
CA GLU A 261 -35.77 -20.16 10.60
C GLU A 261 -34.74 -21.17 11.12
N LEU A 262 -33.55 -20.71 11.55
CA LEU A 262 -32.51 -21.59 12.08
C LEU A 262 -33.04 -22.40 13.27
N SER A 263 -32.83 -23.71 13.22
CA SER A 263 -33.01 -24.57 14.39
C SER A 263 -31.85 -24.37 15.36
N LEU A 264 -32.07 -24.63 16.65
CA LEU A 264 -30.99 -24.59 17.65
C LEU A 264 -29.81 -25.49 17.23
N ARG A 265 -30.11 -26.70 16.72
CA ARG A 265 -29.09 -27.65 16.27
C ARG A 265 -28.21 -27.07 15.15
N LYS A 266 -28.82 -26.41 14.16
CA LYS A 266 -28.08 -25.75 13.06
C LYS A 266 -27.28 -24.54 13.56
N PHE A 267 -27.90 -23.71 14.41
CA PHE A 267 -27.23 -22.57 15.03
C PHE A 267 -25.97 -23.02 15.80
N ILE A 268 -26.09 -24.03 16.66
CA ILE A 268 -24.96 -24.59 17.43
C ILE A 268 -23.87 -25.11 16.50
N LYS A 269 -24.22 -25.94 15.51
CA LYS A 269 -23.25 -26.48 14.55
C LYS A 269 -22.47 -25.38 13.82
N ASN A 270 -23.18 -24.39 13.31
CA ASN A 270 -22.58 -23.28 12.57
C ASN A 270 -21.78 -22.36 13.49
N PHE A 271 -22.24 -22.14 14.73
CA PHE A 271 -21.54 -21.34 15.71
C PHE A 271 -20.24 -22.02 16.17
N ASP A 272 -20.27 -23.32 16.42
CA ASP A 272 -19.07 -24.10 16.72
C ASP A 272 -18.06 -24.00 15.58
N TRP A 273 -18.52 -24.08 14.33
CA TRP A 273 -17.68 -23.85 13.16
C TRP A 273 -17.15 -22.41 13.12
N ILE A 274 -17.96 -21.38 13.31
CA ILE A 274 -17.50 -19.97 13.33
C ILE A 274 -16.42 -19.77 14.39
N LYS A 275 -16.62 -20.36 15.56
CA LYS A 275 -15.70 -20.29 16.68
C LYS A 275 -14.39 -21.04 16.41
N SER A 276 -14.43 -22.21 15.78
CA SER A 276 -13.23 -23.02 15.55
C SER A 276 -12.54 -22.73 14.23
N GLU A 277 -13.24 -22.17 13.25
CA GLU A 277 -12.77 -22.08 11.86
C GLU A 277 -12.77 -20.65 11.31
N SER A 278 -13.23 -19.64 12.06
CA SER A 278 -13.30 -18.26 11.55
C SER A 278 -12.75 -17.22 12.54
N TYR A 279 -12.56 -16.00 12.05
CA TYR A 279 -12.11 -14.85 12.85
C TYR A 279 -13.27 -13.91 13.16
N ILE A 280 -14.50 -14.33 12.85
CA ILE A 280 -15.68 -13.61 13.27
C ILE A 280 -15.74 -13.75 14.79
N ALA A 281 -15.67 -12.63 15.50
CA ALA A 281 -15.53 -12.66 16.94
C ALA A 281 -16.21 -11.45 17.60
N PRO A 282 -16.75 -11.59 18.83
CA PRO A 282 -17.20 -10.43 19.59
C PRO A 282 -16.02 -9.48 19.79
N SER A 283 -16.25 -8.20 19.54
CA SER A 283 -15.25 -7.14 19.73
C SER A 283 -15.97 -5.88 20.16
N TYR A 284 -15.25 -4.83 20.55
CA TYR A 284 -15.85 -3.56 20.89
C TYR A 284 -15.25 -2.43 20.04
N ARG A 285 -15.98 -1.32 19.96
CA ARG A 285 -15.46 -0.07 19.43
C ARG A 285 -15.33 0.95 20.54
N VAL A 286 -14.17 1.59 20.62
CA VAL A 286 -13.86 2.57 21.65
C VAL A 286 -14.46 3.94 21.28
N ASN A 287 -15.12 4.56 22.26
CA ASN A 287 -15.54 5.95 22.25
C ASN A 287 -14.41 6.83 22.80
N TRP A 288 -13.45 7.16 21.96
CA TRP A 288 -12.25 7.91 22.32
C TRP A 288 -12.50 9.26 23.02
N LYS A 289 -13.64 9.91 22.75
CA LYS A 289 -14.00 11.19 23.37
C LYS A 289 -14.29 11.07 24.88
N THR A 290 -14.75 9.90 25.31
CA THR A 290 -14.89 9.57 26.75
C THR A 290 -13.55 9.39 27.46
N LEU A 291 -12.46 9.29 26.70
CA LEU A 291 -11.10 9.13 27.19
C LEU A 291 -10.28 10.40 26.96
N ASP A 292 -10.92 11.56 26.75
CA ASP A 292 -10.26 12.83 26.45
C ASP A 292 -9.36 12.80 25.19
N ILE A 293 -9.71 11.95 24.22
CA ILE A 293 -9.01 11.81 22.93
C ILE A 293 -9.92 12.26 21.79
N CYS A 294 -9.39 13.13 20.92
CA CYS A 294 -10.01 13.56 19.68
C CYS A 294 -9.68 12.58 18.55
N VAL A 295 -10.67 12.25 17.73
CA VAL A 295 -10.45 11.55 16.45
C VAL A 295 -10.68 12.55 15.33
N ILE A 296 -9.64 12.80 14.52
CA ILE A 296 -9.66 13.83 13.48
C ILE A 296 -9.32 13.19 12.14
N PHE A 297 -10.14 13.42 11.12
CA PHE A 297 -9.77 13.16 9.75
C PHE A 297 -9.10 14.40 9.16
N ILE A 298 -7.84 14.27 8.77
CA ILE A 298 -7.05 15.35 8.20
C ILE A 298 -6.98 15.20 6.68
N PHE A 299 -7.37 16.24 5.96
CA PHE A 299 -7.21 16.34 4.51
C PHE A 299 -6.20 17.45 4.24
N ILE A 300 -5.12 17.14 3.53
CA ILE A 300 -4.08 18.12 3.17
C ILE A 300 -3.76 17.96 1.69
N ARG A 301 -3.72 19.06 0.95
CA ARG A 301 -3.08 19.14 -0.36
C ARG A 301 -1.76 19.90 -0.22
N PHE A 302 -0.64 19.24 -0.51
CA PHE A 302 0.68 19.84 -0.47
C PHE A 302 0.96 20.68 -1.73
N ASN A 303 1.80 21.70 -1.61
CA ASN A 303 2.24 22.51 -2.74
C ASN A 303 2.96 21.63 -3.79
N PRO A 304 2.62 21.72 -5.10
CA PRO A 304 3.17 20.84 -6.14
C PRO A 304 4.68 20.99 -6.36
N ILE A 305 5.32 22.07 -5.89
CA ILE A 305 6.79 22.26 -5.97
C ILE A 305 7.53 21.35 -4.97
N LEU A 306 6.86 20.91 -3.91
CA LEU A 306 7.49 20.11 -2.87
C LEU A 306 7.82 18.70 -3.39
N ASN A 307 9.03 18.26 -3.10
CA ASN A 307 9.42 16.88 -3.39
C ASN A 307 8.56 15.91 -2.57
N LYS A 308 7.85 15.01 -3.26
CA LYS A 308 6.95 14.01 -2.66
C LYS A 308 7.65 13.10 -1.65
N ALA A 309 8.92 12.73 -1.89
CA ALA A 309 9.72 11.94 -0.94
C ALA A 309 9.88 12.65 0.41
N LYS A 310 10.16 13.96 0.39
CA LYS A 310 10.25 14.77 1.62
C LYS A 310 8.91 14.83 2.35
N ILE A 311 7.81 14.95 1.61
CA ILE A 311 6.46 14.90 2.18
C ILE A 311 6.21 13.57 2.89
N TYR A 312 6.60 12.43 2.29
CA TYR A 312 6.45 11.13 2.95
C TYR A 312 7.25 11.03 4.25
N LYS A 313 8.48 11.57 4.30
CA LYS A 313 9.30 11.63 5.53
C LYS A 313 8.58 12.41 6.63
N ILE A 314 7.98 13.55 6.28
CA ILE A 314 7.18 14.35 7.22
C ILE A 314 5.98 13.55 7.73
N ILE A 315 5.20 12.95 6.84
CA ILE A 315 3.98 12.22 7.20
C ILE A 315 4.29 11.01 8.08
N LYS A 316 5.40 10.31 7.83
CA LYS A 316 5.84 9.16 8.62
C LYS A 316 6.02 9.52 10.10
N ASP A 317 6.54 10.71 10.37
CA ASP A 317 6.83 11.19 11.73
C ASP A 317 5.76 12.14 12.29
N LEU A 318 4.62 12.33 11.60
CA LEU A 318 3.56 13.23 12.05
C LEU A 318 2.96 12.72 13.38
N PRO A 319 3.03 13.50 14.48
CA PRO A 319 2.54 13.05 15.77
C PRO A 319 1.06 12.66 15.70
N PHE A 320 0.73 11.53 16.33
CA PHE A 320 -0.63 10.97 16.44
C PHE A 320 -1.29 10.49 15.14
N LEU A 321 -0.58 10.52 14.00
CA LEU A 321 -1.11 10.02 12.74
C LEU A 321 -1.05 8.48 12.73
N ILE A 322 -2.22 7.84 12.58
CA ILE A 322 -2.33 6.38 12.60
C ILE A 322 -2.44 5.80 11.19
N THR A 323 -3.17 6.48 10.31
CA THR A 323 -3.34 6.04 8.92
C THR A 323 -3.11 7.19 7.96
N SER A 324 -2.50 6.90 6.82
CA SER A 324 -2.32 7.83 5.70
C SER A 324 -2.77 7.17 4.40
N LYS A 325 -3.55 7.92 3.62
CA LYS A 325 -4.04 7.55 2.29
C LYS A 325 -3.66 8.65 1.33
N PHE A 326 -3.28 8.27 0.10
CA PHE A 326 -2.76 9.23 -0.88
C PHE A 326 -3.54 9.22 -2.18
N SER A 327 -3.67 10.39 -2.80
CA SER A 327 -4.21 10.56 -4.14
C SER A 327 -3.26 11.44 -4.97
N ARG A 328 -3.05 11.07 -6.26
CA ARG A 328 -1.96 11.61 -7.12
C ARG A 328 -2.46 12.16 -8.47
N SER A 329 -3.67 12.71 -8.53
CA SER A 329 -4.32 13.12 -9.77
C SER A 329 -3.71 14.37 -10.46
N ASN A 330 -2.63 14.92 -9.93
CA ASN A 330 -1.93 16.13 -10.39
C ASN A 330 -0.48 16.14 -9.86
N PHE A 331 0.28 17.23 -10.06
CA PHE A 331 1.66 17.30 -9.52
C PHE A 331 1.66 17.36 -7.99
N SER A 332 0.61 17.91 -7.37
CA SER A 332 0.44 17.90 -5.92
C SER A 332 0.18 16.49 -5.34
N LEU A 333 0.46 16.35 -4.04
CA LEU A 333 0.12 15.15 -3.27
C LEU A 333 -1.04 15.46 -2.33
N ASP A 334 -2.14 14.71 -2.45
CA ASP A 334 -3.28 14.80 -1.53
C ASP A 334 -3.15 13.71 -0.46
N LEU A 335 -3.12 14.12 0.81
CA LEU A 335 -3.16 13.25 1.99
C LEU A 335 -4.58 13.24 2.57
N LEU A 336 -5.07 12.04 2.88
CA LEU A 336 -6.16 11.79 3.81
C LEU A 336 -5.61 10.95 4.97
N GLY A 337 -5.63 11.50 6.18
CA GLY A 337 -5.13 10.83 7.38
C GLY A 337 -6.18 10.70 8.48
N THR A 338 -5.96 9.77 9.41
CA THR A 338 -6.72 9.68 10.67
C THR A 338 -5.78 9.87 11.86
N LEU A 339 -6.08 10.88 12.69
CA LEU A 339 -5.35 11.24 13.90
C LEU A 339 -6.14 10.83 15.14
N TYR A 340 -5.45 10.25 16.13
CA TYR A 340 -5.98 9.99 17.47
C TYR A 340 -5.16 10.79 18.47
N ILE A 341 -5.63 11.99 18.81
CA ILE A 341 -4.84 13.00 19.53
C ILE A 341 -5.47 13.29 20.90
N PRO A 342 -4.71 13.20 22.01
CA PRO A 342 -5.19 13.67 23.31
C PRO A 342 -5.59 15.15 23.21
N LYS A 343 -6.72 15.51 23.83
CA LYS A 343 -7.30 16.85 23.70
C LYS A 343 -6.31 17.98 24.04
N VAL A 344 -5.40 17.73 24.98
CA VAL A 344 -4.36 18.69 25.40
C VAL A 344 -3.42 19.13 24.28
N TYR A 345 -3.30 18.35 23.19
CA TYR A 345 -2.46 18.68 22.02
C TYR A 345 -3.25 19.24 20.83
N LEU A 346 -4.57 19.41 20.95
CA LEU A 346 -5.42 19.79 19.83
C LEU A 346 -5.04 21.16 19.24
N GLU A 347 -4.78 22.14 20.10
CA GLU A 347 -4.42 23.50 19.67
C GLU A 347 -3.07 23.54 18.95
N ASP A 348 -2.11 22.73 19.40
CA ASP A 348 -0.79 22.62 18.78
C ASP A 348 -0.87 22.05 17.36
N LEU A 349 -1.73 21.07 17.13
CA LEU A 349 -2.01 20.53 15.78
C LEU A 349 -2.61 21.62 14.87
N ILE A 350 -3.59 22.38 15.37
CA ILE A 350 -4.21 23.48 14.60
C ILE A 350 -3.15 24.54 14.25
N ASN A 351 -2.31 24.90 15.22
CA ASN A 351 -1.22 25.86 15.02
C ASN A 351 -0.16 25.36 14.03
N LEU A 352 0.20 24.06 14.09
CA LEU A 352 1.08 23.44 13.10
C LEU A 352 0.49 23.61 11.69
N VAL A 353 -0.76 23.19 11.47
CA VAL A 353 -1.40 23.25 10.15
C VAL A 353 -1.46 24.69 9.62
N LYS A 354 -1.85 25.66 10.46
CA LYS A 354 -1.84 27.10 10.10
C LYS A 354 -0.44 27.60 9.71
N ARG A 355 0.61 27.20 10.44
CA ARG A 355 1.99 27.59 10.10
C ARG A 355 2.45 26.99 8.77
N LEU A 356 2.09 25.74 8.49
CA LEU A 356 2.39 25.08 7.22
C LEU A 356 1.66 25.73 6.03
N GLU A 357 0.41 26.16 6.25
CA GLU A 357 -0.35 26.96 5.28
C GLU A 357 0.29 28.34 5.08
N ASN A 358 0.65 29.06 6.15
CA ASN A 358 1.30 30.37 6.07
C ASN A 358 2.65 30.34 5.34
N LEU A 359 3.43 29.26 5.49
CA LEU A 359 4.66 29.03 4.73
C LEU A 359 4.43 28.56 3.29
N GLY A 360 3.18 28.33 2.90
CA GLY A 360 2.79 27.87 1.57
C GLY A 360 3.15 26.43 1.26
N TYR A 361 3.48 25.62 2.27
CA TYR A 361 3.72 24.17 2.10
C TYR A 361 2.42 23.41 1.84
N ILE A 362 1.32 23.92 2.38
CA ILE A 362 -0.03 23.38 2.19
C ILE A 362 -0.86 24.43 1.45
N ILE A 363 -1.66 23.96 0.49
CA ILE A 363 -2.49 24.81 -0.38
C ILE A 363 -3.99 24.59 -0.16
N LYS A 364 -4.39 23.48 0.49
CA LYS A 364 -5.76 23.23 0.93
C LYS A 364 -5.74 22.29 2.14
N GLN A 365 -6.61 22.52 3.12
CA GLN A 365 -6.72 21.64 4.27
C GLN A 365 -8.14 21.57 4.85
N HIS A 366 -8.48 20.44 5.49
CA HIS A 366 -9.64 20.29 6.35
C HIS A 366 -9.27 19.44 7.58
N LEU A 367 -9.68 19.88 8.77
CA LEU A 367 -9.54 19.14 10.02
C LEU A 367 -10.91 18.74 10.54
N LEU A 368 -11.36 17.52 10.24
CA LEU A 368 -12.71 17.06 10.54
C LEU A 368 -12.74 16.27 11.85
N LEU A 369 -13.22 16.89 12.93
CA LEU A 369 -13.44 16.25 14.22
C LEU A 369 -14.62 15.30 14.16
N LEU A 370 -14.42 14.04 14.54
CA LEU A 370 -15.47 13.02 14.58
C LEU A 370 -16.43 13.21 15.77
N ASN A 371 -17.72 13.35 15.46
CA ASN A 371 -18.79 13.44 16.47
C ASN A 371 -19.57 12.14 16.61
N SER A 372 -19.89 11.48 15.48
CA SER A 372 -20.56 10.18 15.50
C SER A 372 -20.35 9.44 14.19
N MET A 373 -20.57 8.14 14.21
CA MET A 373 -20.34 7.23 13.10
C MET A 373 -21.53 6.29 12.91
N ILE A 374 -21.88 6.07 11.65
CA ILE A 374 -22.81 5.04 11.20
C ILE A 374 -22.05 4.14 10.22
N SER A 375 -22.10 2.84 10.44
CA SER A 375 -21.49 1.84 9.57
C SER A 375 -22.57 0.89 9.07
N ASN A 376 -22.69 0.71 7.77
CA ASN A 376 -23.60 -0.25 7.15
C ASN A 376 -22.81 -1.40 6.53
N PHE A 377 -23.26 -2.62 6.81
CA PHE A 377 -22.70 -3.86 6.29
C PHE A 377 -23.80 -4.66 5.63
N ASN A 378 -23.60 -5.05 4.37
CA ASN A 378 -24.58 -5.82 3.65
C ASN A 378 -24.13 -7.28 3.51
N LEU A 379 -24.62 -8.16 4.40
CA LEU A 379 -24.29 -9.59 4.39
C LEU A 379 -24.85 -10.34 3.17
N ASN A 380 -25.76 -9.73 2.39
CA ASN A 380 -26.21 -10.32 1.12
C ASN A 380 -25.04 -10.62 0.18
N TYR A 381 -23.91 -9.90 0.29
CA TYR A 381 -22.68 -10.12 -0.48
C TYR A 381 -21.97 -11.44 -0.22
N LEU A 382 -22.24 -12.10 0.91
CA LEU A 382 -21.68 -13.41 1.22
C LEU A 382 -22.54 -14.56 0.66
N ARG A 383 -23.77 -14.27 0.24
CA ARG A 383 -24.72 -15.29 -0.22
C ARG A 383 -24.32 -15.84 -1.59
N LYS A 384 -24.67 -17.09 -1.87
CA LYS A 384 -24.31 -17.76 -3.13
C LYS A 384 -24.77 -17.01 -4.38
N TYR A 385 -25.93 -16.35 -4.34
CA TYR A 385 -26.44 -15.62 -5.50
C TYR A 385 -25.59 -14.39 -5.86
N SER A 386 -24.93 -13.74 -4.89
CA SER A 386 -24.14 -12.53 -5.14
C SER A 386 -22.70 -12.80 -5.56
N GLN A 387 -22.21 -14.05 -5.49
CA GLN A 387 -20.81 -14.40 -5.77
C GLN A 387 -20.33 -13.98 -7.16
N LYS A 388 -21.24 -13.95 -8.13
CA LYS A 388 -20.96 -13.53 -9.52
C LYS A 388 -21.23 -12.05 -9.78
N HIS A 389 -21.58 -11.27 -8.75
CA HIS A 389 -21.99 -9.87 -8.88
C HIS A 389 -21.04 -8.96 -8.11
N LEU A 390 -20.56 -7.91 -8.77
CA LEU A 390 -19.73 -6.89 -8.13
C LEU A 390 -20.59 -5.86 -7.37
N LEU A 391 -21.81 -5.60 -7.86
CA LEU A 391 -22.82 -4.78 -7.19
C LEU A 391 -24.12 -5.58 -7.03
N ILE A 392 -24.67 -5.57 -5.81
CA ILE A 392 -25.96 -6.23 -5.54
C ILE A 392 -27.11 -5.33 -5.97
N ASP A 393 -28.15 -5.94 -6.54
CA ASP A 393 -29.43 -5.30 -6.79
C ASP A 393 -30.37 -5.49 -5.57
N PRO A 394 -30.72 -4.42 -4.85
CA PRO A 394 -31.67 -4.49 -3.74
C PRO A 394 -33.08 -4.94 -4.16
N ASN A 395 -33.41 -4.87 -5.45
CA ASN A 395 -34.71 -5.30 -5.99
C ASN A 395 -34.72 -6.78 -6.41
N HIS A 396 -33.60 -7.50 -6.31
CA HIS A 396 -33.53 -8.91 -6.66
C HIS A 396 -34.39 -9.75 -5.71
N SER A 397 -35.10 -10.78 -6.20
CA SER A 397 -36.04 -11.57 -5.39
C SER A 397 -35.39 -12.33 -4.21
N LYS A 398 -34.09 -12.65 -4.33
CA LYS A 398 -33.27 -13.25 -3.26
C LYS A 398 -32.60 -12.23 -2.34
N TYR A 399 -32.80 -10.93 -2.57
CA TYR A 399 -32.30 -9.90 -1.66
C TYR A 399 -33.17 -9.85 -0.42
N GLU A 400 -32.54 -9.88 0.76
CA GLU A 400 -33.27 -9.78 2.02
C GLU A 400 -32.70 -8.66 2.89
N LYS A 401 -33.57 -7.70 3.23
CA LYS A 401 -33.22 -6.52 4.05
C LYS A 401 -32.72 -6.89 5.45
N LYS A 402 -33.09 -8.05 6.00
CA LYS A 402 -32.64 -8.52 7.31
C LYS A 402 -31.12 -8.71 7.39
N TYR A 403 -30.44 -8.85 6.24
CA TYR A 403 -28.99 -8.98 6.12
C TYR A 403 -28.26 -7.63 6.00
N GLU A 404 -28.98 -6.51 6.00
CA GLU A 404 -28.42 -5.17 6.18
C GLU A 404 -28.20 -4.90 7.68
N ILE A 405 -26.95 -4.78 8.09
CA ILE A 405 -26.57 -4.57 9.49
C ILE A 405 -26.01 -3.17 9.66
N GLU A 406 -26.69 -2.37 10.48
CA GLU A 406 -26.28 -1.01 10.82
C GLU A 406 -25.69 -0.94 12.24
N PHE A 407 -24.46 -0.44 12.34
CA PHE A 407 -23.81 -0.10 13.59
C PHE A 407 -23.73 1.42 13.75
N LYS A 408 -24.07 1.94 14.94
CA LYS A 408 -23.98 3.37 15.26
C LYS A 408 -23.10 3.59 16.48
N LEU A 409 -22.26 4.61 16.46
CA LEU A 409 -21.51 5.08 17.63
C LEU A 409 -21.63 6.59 17.72
N ASP A 410 -22.10 7.07 18.87
CA ASP A 410 -22.12 8.49 19.18
C ASP A 410 -20.99 8.78 20.17
N TYR A 411 -20.09 9.70 19.81
CA TYR A 411 -19.00 10.11 20.69
C TYR A 411 -19.48 11.15 21.72
N GLY A 412 -20.69 11.70 21.56
CA GLY A 412 -21.27 12.72 22.42
C GLY A 412 -20.64 14.10 22.20
N SER A 413 -21.18 15.12 22.88
CA SER A 413 -20.68 16.50 22.77
C SER A 413 -19.53 16.80 23.75
N LYS A 414 -19.50 16.14 24.91
CA LYS A 414 -18.55 16.41 26.00
C LYS A 414 -17.35 15.47 25.99
N PHE A 415 -16.19 16.00 26.37
CA PHE A 415 -15.00 15.23 26.70
C PHE A 415 -15.01 14.85 28.17
N TYR A 416 -14.51 13.66 28.49
CA TYR A 416 -14.46 13.16 29.86
C TYR A 416 -13.02 12.81 30.21
N LYS A 417 -12.54 13.30 31.35
CA LYS A 417 -11.27 12.85 31.92
C LYS A 417 -11.50 11.50 32.59
N SER A 418 -11.20 10.43 31.86
CA SER A 418 -11.30 9.07 32.40
C SER A 418 -10.07 8.73 33.21
N THR A 419 -10.29 8.26 34.44
CA THR A 419 -9.21 7.72 35.29
C THR A 419 -8.91 6.28 34.88
N LEU A 420 -8.04 6.11 33.90
CA LEU A 420 -7.59 4.81 33.41
C LEU A 420 -6.39 4.31 34.20
N THR A 421 -6.42 3.03 34.56
CA THR A 421 -5.28 2.25 35.04
C THR A 421 -4.48 1.64 33.88
N ILE A 422 -3.31 1.07 34.15
CA ILE A 422 -2.51 0.34 33.14
C ILE A 422 -3.35 -0.81 32.54
N LEU A 423 -4.07 -1.55 33.40
CA LEU A 423 -4.93 -2.64 32.96
C LEU A 423 -6.10 -2.16 32.09
N ASP A 424 -6.70 -1.00 32.44
CA ASP A 424 -7.74 -0.37 31.64
C ASP A 424 -7.24 -0.02 30.23
N PHE A 425 -6.04 0.55 30.10
CA PHE A 425 -5.42 0.90 28.82
C PHE A 425 -5.05 -0.32 27.99
N LEU A 426 -4.44 -1.35 28.59
CA LEU A 426 -4.10 -2.59 27.87
C LEU A 426 -5.36 -3.26 27.28
N LEU A 427 -6.48 -3.22 28.01
CA LEU A 427 -7.76 -3.70 27.52
C LEU A 427 -8.27 -2.85 26.34
N LEU A 428 -8.19 -1.52 26.46
CA LEU A 428 -8.59 -0.58 25.41
C LEU A 428 -7.69 -0.65 24.17
N ASP A 429 -6.42 -0.99 24.31
CA ASP A 429 -5.50 -1.19 23.19
C ASP A 429 -5.82 -2.48 22.44
N ARG A 430 -6.31 -3.54 23.10
CA ARG A 430 -6.70 -4.79 22.43
C ARG A 430 -8.05 -4.73 21.73
N ILE A 431 -8.97 -3.91 22.23
CA ILE A 431 -10.35 -3.82 21.72
C ILE A 431 -10.44 -3.46 20.22
N PRO A 432 -9.69 -2.46 19.69
CA PRO A 432 -9.80 -1.99 18.31
C PRO A 432 -9.27 -2.98 17.24
N TYR A 433 -8.43 -3.95 17.62
CA TYR A 433 -7.72 -4.80 16.68
C TYR A 433 -8.37 -6.18 16.57
N TYR A 434 -8.79 -6.53 15.36
CA TYR A 434 -9.56 -7.74 15.05
C TYR A 434 -8.69 -9.00 14.86
N SER A 435 -7.42 -8.98 15.26
CA SER A 435 -6.53 -10.14 15.12
C SER A 435 -6.76 -11.15 16.26
N VAL A 436 -6.14 -12.33 16.13
CA VAL A 436 -6.10 -13.50 17.05
C VAL A 436 -5.67 -13.16 18.51
N THR A 437 -5.55 -11.87 18.86
CA THR A 437 -5.26 -11.34 20.21
C THR A 437 -6.43 -10.59 20.85
N GLY A 438 -7.52 -10.36 20.11
CA GLY A 438 -8.70 -9.66 20.61
C GLY A 438 -9.48 -10.48 21.64
N LEU A 439 -10.47 -9.87 22.28
CA LEU A 439 -11.44 -10.55 23.16
C LEU A 439 -12.41 -11.41 22.31
N GLY A 440 -11.90 -12.39 21.55
CA GLY A 440 -12.73 -13.18 20.65
C GLY A 440 -13.67 -14.14 21.37
N PHE A 441 -14.18 -15.17 20.69
CA PHE A 441 -14.92 -16.27 21.33
C PHE A 441 -14.02 -17.18 22.21
N GLU A 442 -12.87 -16.66 22.65
CA GLU A 442 -11.77 -17.37 23.31
C GLU A 442 -12.17 -17.94 24.68
N ARG A 443 -11.40 -18.94 25.12
CA ARG A 443 -11.48 -19.47 26.48
C ARG A 443 -10.85 -18.44 27.41
N LYS A 444 -11.63 -17.86 28.31
CA LYS A 444 -11.23 -16.86 29.35
C LYS A 444 -9.84 -17.04 29.98
N ALA A 445 -9.37 -18.29 30.12
CA ALA A 445 -8.05 -18.60 30.66
C ALA A 445 -6.88 -18.16 29.74
N GLU A 446 -7.03 -18.30 28.42
CA GLU A 446 -6.01 -17.91 27.43
C GLU A 446 -5.89 -16.39 27.38
N THR A 447 -7.01 -15.70 27.20
CA THR A 447 -7.10 -14.23 27.26
C THR A 447 -6.47 -13.68 28.54
N LEU A 448 -6.76 -14.30 29.69
CA LEU A 448 -6.21 -13.89 30.98
C LEU A 448 -4.68 -14.12 31.07
N LYS A 449 -4.18 -15.23 30.53
CA LYS A 449 -2.74 -15.52 30.48
C LYS A 449 -2.02 -14.48 29.63
N THR A 450 -2.61 -14.08 28.51
CA THR A 450 -2.05 -13.07 27.63
C THR A 450 -2.04 -11.69 28.28
N PHE A 451 -3.14 -11.26 28.92
CA PHE A 451 -3.17 -10.00 29.68
C PHE A 451 -2.12 -9.93 30.80
N LYS A 452 -1.88 -11.05 31.48
CA LYS A 452 -0.82 -11.16 32.49
C LYS A 452 0.57 -11.00 31.87
N SER A 453 0.80 -11.62 30.71
CA SER A 453 2.05 -11.48 29.95
C SER A 453 2.30 -10.04 29.52
N ASP A 454 1.30 -9.40 28.91
CA ASP A 454 1.38 -8.01 28.44
C ASP A 454 1.75 -7.03 29.57
N LEU A 455 1.11 -7.19 30.73
CA LEU A 455 1.38 -6.32 31.87
C LEU A 455 2.83 -6.46 32.37
N LEU A 456 3.34 -7.69 32.45
CA LEU A 456 4.73 -7.92 32.85
C LEU A 456 5.69 -7.36 31.83
N SER A 457 5.44 -7.64 30.54
CA SER A 457 6.24 -7.14 29.44
C SER A 457 6.29 -5.61 29.47
N GLU A 458 5.16 -4.93 29.66
CA GLU A 458 5.09 -3.47 29.73
C GLU A 458 5.93 -2.91 30.89
N ILE A 459 5.83 -3.51 32.08
CA ILE A 459 6.59 -3.07 33.26
C ILE A 459 8.09 -3.28 33.05
N SER A 460 8.48 -4.43 32.50
CA SER A 460 9.88 -4.72 32.14
C SER A 460 10.40 -3.73 31.10
N THR A 461 9.57 -3.39 30.11
CA THR A 461 9.89 -2.44 29.04
C THR A 461 10.14 -1.03 29.57
N GLU A 462 9.26 -0.51 30.42
CA GLU A 462 9.43 0.81 31.00
C GLU A 462 10.66 0.90 31.91
N ARG A 463 10.95 -0.16 32.68
CA ARG A 463 12.18 -0.24 33.47
C ARG A 463 13.43 -0.25 32.60
N ALA A 464 13.43 -1.03 31.52
CA ALA A 464 14.54 -1.10 30.59
C ALA A 464 14.85 0.27 29.98
N LYS A 465 13.84 0.99 29.45
CA LYS A 465 14.02 2.33 28.87
C LYS A 465 14.77 3.31 29.81
N ILE A 466 14.45 3.28 31.10
CA ILE A 466 15.05 4.18 32.10
C ILE A 466 16.46 3.72 32.49
N LYS A 467 16.66 2.40 32.62
CA LYS A 467 17.98 1.80 32.84
C LYS A 467 18.94 2.14 31.68
N ASP A 468 18.46 2.02 30.45
CA ASP A 468 19.24 2.33 29.25
C ASP A 468 19.61 3.81 29.21
N LEU A 469 18.66 4.71 29.48
CA LEU A 469 18.96 6.14 29.57
C LEU A 469 20.05 6.40 30.62
N LYS A 470 19.98 5.76 31.79
CA LYS A 470 20.99 5.91 32.86
C LYS A 470 22.36 5.41 32.40
N ILE A 471 22.42 4.26 31.73
CA ILE A 471 23.68 3.70 31.20
C ILE A 471 24.28 4.65 30.17
N ILE A 472 23.48 5.14 29.23
CA ILE A 472 23.90 6.08 28.18
C ILE A 472 24.37 7.41 28.79
N LEU A 473 23.64 7.97 29.75
CA LEU A 473 24.05 9.21 30.40
C LEU A 473 25.31 9.05 31.25
N ASN A 474 25.49 7.89 31.89
CA ASN A 474 26.71 7.58 32.62
C ASN A 474 27.93 7.46 31.68
N SER A 475 27.77 6.96 30.45
CA SER A 475 28.89 6.92 29.50
C SER A 475 29.37 8.32 29.13
N PHE A 476 28.46 9.30 29.00
CA PHE A 476 28.84 10.70 28.81
C PHE A 476 29.46 11.30 30.08
N ASN A 477 28.89 11.08 31.26
CA ASN A 477 29.43 11.64 32.51
C ASN A 477 30.78 11.06 32.93
N ASN A 478 31.12 9.86 32.49
CA ASN A 478 32.41 9.22 32.76
C ASN A 478 33.50 9.65 31.75
N SER A 479 33.16 10.45 30.73
CA SER A 479 34.08 10.95 29.70
C SER A 479 33.84 12.44 29.44
N GLU A 480 34.66 13.30 30.05
CA GLU A 480 34.58 14.76 29.86
C GLU A 480 34.66 15.17 28.38
N GLU A 481 35.48 14.47 27.60
CA GLU A 481 35.57 14.66 26.16
C GLU A 481 34.24 14.37 25.45
N SER A 482 33.66 13.19 25.66
CA SER A 482 32.39 12.79 25.03
C SER A 482 31.25 13.74 25.43
N LYS A 483 31.25 14.18 26.70
CA LYS A 483 30.30 15.17 27.23
C LYS A 483 30.45 16.53 26.55
N ALA A 484 31.67 17.05 26.42
CA ALA A 484 31.93 18.31 25.72
C ALA A 484 31.50 18.25 24.25
N GLU A 485 31.74 17.12 23.58
CA GLU A 485 31.39 16.90 22.18
C GLU A 485 29.88 16.86 21.94
N ILE A 486 29.10 16.12 22.74
CA ILE A 486 27.63 16.10 22.59
C ILE A 486 27.04 17.47 22.88
N LEU A 487 27.56 18.21 23.86
CA LEU A 487 27.10 19.57 24.18
C LEU A 487 27.38 20.54 23.02
N LYS A 488 28.55 20.43 22.38
CA LYS A 488 28.88 21.19 21.16
C LYS A 488 27.95 20.81 20.02
N PHE A 489 27.70 19.52 19.81
CA PHE A 489 26.78 19.02 18.79
C PHE A 489 25.36 19.55 18.96
N LEU A 490 24.82 19.52 20.18
CA LEU A 490 23.50 20.08 20.50
C LEU A 490 23.45 21.59 20.23
N LYS A 491 24.52 22.34 20.57
CA LYS A 491 24.59 23.79 20.36
C LYS A 491 24.57 24.15 18.86
N ILE A 492 25.30 23.40 18.03
CA ILE A 492 25.39 23.62 16.57
C ILE A 492 24.05 23.31 15.89
N ASN A 493 23.38 22.22 16.28
CA ASN A 493 22.23 21.68 15.56
C ASN A 493 20.86 22.12 16.11
N LYS A 494 20.81 22.99 17.13
CA LYS A 494 19.57 23.34 17.84
C LYS A 494 18.39 23.81 16.97
N TYR A 495 18.67 24.41 15.81
CA TYR A 495 17.64 24.94 14.90
C TYR A 495 17.03 23.88 13.96
N PHE A 496 17.59 22.67 13.90
CA PHE A 496 17.07 21.61 13.04
C PHE A 496 15.86 20.89 13.66
N GLY A 497 15.67 21.05 14.97
CA GLY A 497 14.65 20.34 15.72
C GLY A 497 15.05 18.89 16.05
N PHE A 498 14.48 18.37 17.13
CA PHE A 498 14.79 17.04 17.64
C PHE A 498 14.63 15.91 16.60
N PHE A 499 13.52 15.90 15.85
CA PHE A 499 13.18 14.81 14.93
C PHE A 499 14.16 14.71 13.76
N TYR A 500 14.54 15.85 13.18
CA TYR A 500 15.55 15.90 12.14
C TYR A 500 16.92 15.43 12.63
N ILE A 501 17.34 15.85 13.84
CA ILE A 501 18.63 15.41 14.40
C ILE A 501 18.65 13.90 14.62
N LYS A 502 17.57 13.33 15.17
CA LYS A 502 17.45 11.88 15.33
C LYS A 502 17.57 11.17 13.98
N MET A 503 16.79 11.59 12.98
CA MET A 503 16.80 11.02 11.64
C MET A 503 18.19 11.10 11.00
N MET A 504 18.85 12.26 11.11
CA MET A 504 20.21 12.46 10.61
C MET A 504 21.22 11.52 11.29
N LEU A 505 21.12 11.32 12.61
CA LEU A 505 21.97 10.37 13.33
C LEU A 505 21.69 8.92 12.90
N GLU A 506 20.43 8.57 12.67
CA GLU A 506 20.01 7.24 12.18
C GLU A 506 20.59 6.95 10.78
N ASP A 507 20.50 7.91 9.85
CA ASP A 507 21.13 7.84 8.53
C ASP A 507 22.65 7.66 8.65
N CYS A 508 23.30 8.40 9.55
CA CYS A 508 24.74 8.30 9.83
C CYS A 508 25.13 6.91 10.35
N ILE A 509 24.39 6.32 11.29
CA ILE A 509 24.67 4.98 11.82
C ILE A 509 24.50 3.91 10.74
N THR A 510 23.43 4.01 9.97
CA THR A 510 23.16 3.09 8.86
C THR A 510 24.30 3.14 7.83
N LEU A 511 24.75 4.35 7.49
CA LEU A 511 25.86 4.56 6.57
C LEU A 511 27.21 4.03 7.12
N ILE A 512 27.48 4.21 8.41
CA ILE A 512 28.68 3.66 9.05
C ILE A 512 28.69 2.13 8.93
N GLY A 513 27.60 1.46 9.30
CA GLY A 513 27.50 -0.01 9.22
C GLY A 513 27.69 -0.53 7.80
N PHE A 514 27.16 0.19 6.81
CA PHE A 514 27.36 -0.14 5.40
C PHE A 514 28.83 -0.01 4.97
N ILE A 515 29.50 1.08 5.31
CA ILE A 515 30.91 1.30 4.96
C ILE A 515 31.81 0.29 5.69
N GLU A 516 31.57 -0.02 6.96
CA GLU A 516 32.27 -1.10 7.69
C GLU A 516 32.13 -2.43 6.94
N GLY A 517 30.91 -2.77 6.48
CA GLY A 517 30.65 -3.96 5.68
C GLY A 517 31.43 -4.01 4.36
N ILE A 518 31.53 -2.89 3.62
CA ILE A 518 32.32 -2.81 2.38
C ILE A 518 33.79 -3.07 2.66
N ILE A 519 34.33 -2.40 3.68
CA ILE A 519 35.73 -2.51 4.06
C ILE A 519 36.08 -3.95 4.47
N MET A 520 35.22 -4.59 5.28
CA MET A 520 35.45 -5.98 5.71
C MET A 520 35.45 -6.96 4.54
N LYS A 521 34.63 -6.71 3.50
CA LYS A 521 34.55 -7.55 2.30
C LYS A 521 35.69 -7.27 1.30
N ASN A 522 36.35 -6.13 1.38
CA ASN A 522 37.39 -5.71 0.44
C ASN A 522 38.64 -5.21 1.19
N PRO A 523 39.46 -6.13 1.77
CA PRO A 523 40.63 -5.77 2.57
C PRO A 523 41.73 -5.03 1.77
N GLU A 524 41.61 -4.99 0.45
CA GLU A 524 42.54 -4.36 -0.50
C GLU A 524 42.39 -2.82 -0.56
N ILE A 525 41.32 -2.29 0.03
CA ILE A 525 41.08 -0.84 0.12
C ILE A 525 42.08 -0.22 1.11
N THR A 526 43.02 0.58 0.59
CA THR A 526 44.17 1.16 1.30
C THR A 526 44.22 2.69 1.28
N SER A 527 43.26 3.36 0.61
CA SER A 527 43.18 4.83 0.61
C SER A 527 41.74 5.37 0.60
N PHE A 528 41.57 6.63 1.02
CA PHE A 528 40.27 7.31 1.02
C PHE A 528 39.67 7.42 -0.38
N SER A 529 40.51 7.66 -1.39
CA SER A 529 40.11 7.64 -2.79
C SER A 529 39.57 6.27 -3.20
N GLN A 530 40.16 5.17 -2.70
CA GLN A 530 39.64 3.81 -2.95
C GLN A 530 38.34 3.51 -2.21
N ILE A 531 38.09 4.05 -1.01
CA ILE A 531 36.77 3.97 -0.36
C ILE A 531 35.73 4.75 -1.17
N GLN A 532 36.06 5.97 -1.60
CA GLN A 532 35.16 6.77 -2.42
C GLN A 532 34.88 6.07 -3.76
N ASN A 533 35.91 5.55 -4.41
CA ASN A 533 35.77 4.77 -5.64
C ASN A 533 35.02 3.46 -5.40
N ALA A 534 35.18 2.78 -4.26
CA ALA A 534 34.35 1.62 -3.92
C ALA A 534 32.88 2.03 -3.75
N LEU A 535 32.60 3.11 -3.03
CA LEU A 535 31.24 3.65 -2.87
C LEU A 535 30.62 4.20 -4.16
N ILE A 536 31.43 4.58 -5.16
CA ILE A 536 30.98 5.10 -6.46
C ILE A 536 30.86 3.96 -7.49
N ASN A 537 31.84 3.06 -7.54
CA ASN A 537 31.97 1.99 -8.55
C ASN A 537 31.32 0.68 -8.12
N GLN A 538 31.12 0.46 -6.83
CA GLN A 538 30.40 -0.69 -6.29
C GLN A 538 29.07 -0.24 -5.67
N GLN A 539 27.98 -0.37 -6.44
CA GLN A 539 26.61 -0.33 -5.93
C GLN A 539 26.33 -1.59 -5.08
N HIS A 540 26.99 -1.70 -3.93
CA HIS A 540 27.01 -2.95 -3.15
C HIS A 540 25.79 -3.19 -2.27
N SER A 541 24.92 -2.19 -2.12
CA SER A 541 23.59 -2.50 -1.63
C SER A 541 22.74 -2.92 -2.82
N HIS A 542 22.17 -4.12 -2.73
CA HIS A 542 21.10 -4.55 -3.63
C HIS A 542 19.76 -3.87 -3.30
N LEU A 543 19.73 -2.97 -2.30
CA LEU A 543 18.52 -2.33 -1.79
C LEU A 543 18.48 -0.85 -2.15
N ILE A 544 17.34 -0.44 -2.72
CA ILE A 544 17.14 0.93 -3.19
C ILE A 544 17.11 1.93 -2.03
N GLU A 545 16.58 1.53 -0.87
CA GLU A 545 16.51 2.34 0.34
C GLU A 545 17.90 2.71 0.88
N GLU A 546 18.81 1.73 0.96
CA GLU A 546 20.19 1.97 1.39
C GLU A 546 20.94 2.85 0.39
N ASN A 547 20.72 2.63 -0.91
CA ASN A 547 21.28 3.48 -1.96
C ASN A 547 20.76 4.93 -1.91
N ILE A 548 19.51 5.17 -1.52
CA ILE A 548 18.98 6.51 -1.28
C ILE A 548 19.73 7.19 -0.11
N ILE A 549 19.99 6.45 0.97
CA ILE A 549 20.76 6.97 2.12
C ILE A 549 22.20 7.28 1.69
N LEU A 550 22.83 6.42 0.88
CA LEU A 550 24.17 6.62 0.34
C LEU A 550 24.26 7.88 -0.54
N ASN A 551 23.20 8.21 -1.27
CA ASN A 551 23.13 9.41 -2.10
C ASN A 551 22.89 10.69 -1.27
N ASN A 552 22.65 10.60 0.04
CA ASN A 552 22.51 11.77 0.90
C ASN A 552 23.88 12.45 1.12
N ASN A 553 24.17 13.47 0.30
CA ASN A 553 25.43 14.22 0.32
C ASN A 553 25.81 14.77 1.70
N TYR A 554 24.85 15.11 2.56
CA TYR A 554 25.15 15.64 3.89
C TYR A 554 25.70 14.54 4.81
N ALA A 555 24.98 13.41 4.92
CA ALA A 555 25.41 12.26 5.70
C ALA A 555 26.72 11.68 5.14
N LYS A 556 26.80 11.53 3.81
CA LYS A 556 28.00 11.04 3.11
C LYS A 556 29.23 11.90 3.39
N ASN A 557 29.11 13.24 3.32
CA ASN A 557 30.25 14.11 3.58
C ASN A 557 30.70 14.08 5.03
N ILE A 558 29.77 14.07 5.99
CA ILE A 558 30.10 13.98 7.42
C ILE A 558 30.80 12.66 7.72
N ILE A 559 30.20 11.53 7.33
CA ILE A 559 30.75 10.21 7.63
C ILE A 559 32.06 9.95 6.91
N LEU A 560 32.19 10.32 5.63
CA LEU A 560 33.43 10.10 4.89
C LEU A 560 34.56 11.02 5.38
N LYS A 561 34.31 12.31 5.59
CA LYS A 561 35.39 13.25 5.96
C LYS A 561 35.72 13.22 7.45
N GLU A 562 34.74 13.09 8.32
CA GLU A 562 34.95 13.18 9.77
C GLU A 562 35.15 11.82 10.45
N VAL A 563 34.61 10.73 9.89
CA VAL A 563 34.71 9.40 10.51
C VAL A 563 35.73 8.53 9.78
N PHE A 564 35.52 8.27 8.49
CA PHE A 564 36.34 7.30 7.73
C PHE A 564 37.65 7.84 7.17
N SER A 565 37.92 9.16 7.25
CA SER A 565 39.26 9.70 6.98
C SER A 565 40.31 9.10 7.92
N PHE A 566 39.91 8.69 9.12
CA PHE A 566 40.78 8.05 10.11
C PHE A 566 41.01 6.56 9.87
N TYR A 567 40.26 5.92 8.96
CA TYR A 567 40.41 4.48 8.68
C TYR A 567 41.84 4.11 8.27
N PHE A 568 42.51 5.00 7.53
CA PHE A 568 43.88 4.78 7.04
C PHE A 568 44.97 5.34 7.96
N SER A 569 44.63 6.27 8.87
CA SER A 569 45.61 6.92 9.74
C SER A 569 45.59 6.39 11.17
N SER A 570 44.45 5.96 11.70
CA SER A 570 44.33 5.29 13.00
C SER A 570 42.99 4.56 13.17
N LYS A 571 43.06 3.22 13.22
CA LYS A 571 41.91 2.36 13.51
C LYS A 571 41.29 2.65 14.89
N GLU A 572 42.09 3.08 15.85
CA GLU A 572 41.61 3.44 17.19
C GLU A 572 40.78 4.72 17.17
N ILE A 573 41.23 5.75 16.44
CA ILE A 573 40.48 7.01 16.30
C ILE A 573 39.18 6.77 15.52
N LEU A 574 39.22 5.95 14.47
CA LEU A 574 38.01 5.55 13.75
C LEU A 574 37.00 4.89 14.69
N LYS A 575 37.42 3.87 15.45
CA LYS A 575 36.55 3.17 16.39
C LYS A 575 35.96 4.14 17.42
N LYS A 576 36.76 5.07 17.93
CA LYS A 576 36.30 6.12 18.85
C LYS A 576 35.22 7.01 18.24
N ASN A 577 35.39 7.46 16.99
CA ASN A 577 34.40 8.29 16.29
C ASN A 577 33.12 7.53 15.95
N ILE A 578 33.20 6.26 15.56
CA ILE A 578 32.02 5.42 15.31
C ILE A 578 31.22 5.24 16.61
N GLU A 579 31.89 4.91 17.72
CA GLU A 579 31.24 4.75 19.02
C GLU A 579 30.61 6.06 19.51
N LYS A 580 31.24 7.21 19.26
CA LYS A 580 30.64 8.53 19.53
C LYS A 580 29.30 8.72 18.83
N TYR A 581 29.22 8.48 17.52
CA TYR A 581 27.95 8.61 16.78
C TYR A 581 26.90 7.61 17.28
N LYS A 582 27.29 6.36 17.61
CA LYS A 582 26.39 5.35 18.21
C LYS A 582 25.84 5.83 19.54
N GLN A 583 26.67 6.41 20.41
CA GLN A 583 26.24 6.99 21.68
C GLN A 583 25.29 8.17 21.50
N PHE A 584 25.55 9.05 20.53
CA PHE A 584 24.68 10.19 20.22
C PHE A 584 23.30 9.70 19.75
N TYR A 585 23.26 8.75 18.82
CA TYR A 585 22.03 8.15 18.36
C TYR A 585 21.28 7.45 19.49
N ALA A 586 21.98 6.67 20.32
CA ALA A 586 21.40 5.99 21.48
C ALA A 586 20.73 6.97 22.45
N LEU A 587 21.37 8.12 22.72
CA LEU A 587 20.78 9.19 23.54
C LEU A 587 19.49 9.74 22.94
N PHE A 588 19.52 10.17 21.67
CA PHE A 588 18.33 10.72 20.99
C PHE A 588 17.20 9.70 20.89
N ASN A 589 17.53 8.44 20.60
CA ASN A 589 16.57 7.36 20.56
C ASN A 589 15.95 7.09 21.94
N SER A 590 16.75 7.07 23.00
CA SER A 590 16.26 6.92 24.39
C SER A 590 15.36 8.10 24.79
N CYS A 591 15.77 9.33 24.47
CA CYS A 591 14.96 10.54 24.70
C CYS A 591 13.63 10.50 23.93
N HIS A 592 13.63 10.05 22.67
CA HIS A 592 12.41 9.90 21.86
C HIS A 592 11.43 8.90 22.51
N ASN A 593 11.94 7.76 22.97
CA ASN A 593 11.15 6.73 23.65
C ASN A 593 10.57 7.20 24.99
N LEU A 594 11.25 8.13 25.66
CA LEU A 594 10.81 8.77 26.90
C LEU A 594 10.03 10.08 26.70
N ARG A 595 9.78 10.48 25.44
CA ARG A 595 9.08 11.73 25.06
C ARG A 595 9.76 13.01 25.54
N LEU A 596 11.09 13.01 25.60
CA LEU A 596 11.95 14.15 25.91
C LEU A 596 12.45 14.79 24.61
N PHE A 597 11.74 15.81 24.13
CA PHE A 597 12.05 16.46 22.85
C PHE A 597 12.81 17.78 22.98
N ASP A 598 12.75 18.43 24.14
CA ASP A 598 13.45 19.70 24.38
C ASP A 598 14.97 19.48 24.45
N LEU A 599 15.68 20.03 23.46
CA LEU A 599 17.14 19.97 23.37
C LEU A 599 17.83 20.65 24.58
N ASN A 600 17.20 21.66 25.18
CA ASN A 600 17.73 22.30 26.40
C ASN A 600 17.55 21.41 27.64
N ALA A 601 16.44 20.67 27.73
CA ALA A 601 16.24 19.68 28.77
C ALA A 601 17.28 18.55 28.66
N ILE A 602 17.52 18.04 27.44
CA ILE A 602 18.56 17.03 27.18
C ILE A 602 19.93 17.57 27.60
N LYS A 603 20.26 18.81 27.23
CA LYS A 603 21.49 19.49 27.66
C LYS A 603 21.62 19.57 29.18
N LYS A 604 20.54 19.89 29.90
CA LYS A 604 20.53 19.96 31.36
C LYS A 604 20.77 18.59 32.00
N ILE A 605 20.12 17.55 31.48
CA ILE A 605 20.28 16.16 31.92
C ILE A 605 21.72 15.67 31.72
N LEU A 606 22.40 16.10 30.66
CA LEU A 606 23.81 15.79 30.43
C LEU A 606 24.76 16.52 31.40
N LEU A 607 24.39 17.72 31.86
CA LEU A 607 25.24 18.54 32.74
C LEU A 607 25.11 18.13 34.22
N ASP A 608 23.91 17.78 34.67
CA ASP A 608 23.57 17.54 36.07
C ASP A 608 23.44 16.04 36.38
N LYS A 609 24.47 15.46 37.00
CA LYS A 609 24.53 14.04 37.36
C LYS A 609 23.50 13.65 38.43
N ASP A 610 23.19 14.56 39.35
CA ASP A 610 22.24 14.29 40.44
C ASP A 610 20.80 14.30 39.93
N LEU A 611 20.51 15.11 38.91
CA LEU A 611 19.23 15.08 38.21
C LEU A 611 18.98 13.72 37.54
N VAL A 612 19.99 13.09 36.94
CA VAL A 612 19.87 11.75 36.34
C VAL A 612 19.49 10.70 37.38
N ASN A 613 20.20 10.68 38.51
CA ASN A 613 19.92 9.76 39.60
C ASN A 613 18.53 9.99 40.19
N THR A 614 18.13 11.25 40.34
CA THR A 614 16.80 11.63 40.83
C THR A 614 15.70 11.18 39.87
N ILE A 615 15.87 11.39 38.55
CA ILE A 615 14.91 10.95 37.52
C ILE A 615 14.78 9.42 37.54
N TYR A 616 15.91 8.71 37.59
CA TYR A 616 15.93 7.25 37.64
C TYR A 616 15.22 6.73 38.89
N GLN A 617 15.62 7.17 40.08
CA GLN A 617 15.03 6.74 41.36
C GLN A 617 13.53 7.02 41.41
N LYS A 618 13.10 8.25 41.08
CA LYS A 618 11.68 8.60 41.08
C LYS A 618 10.86 7.75 40.12
N LYS A 619 11.40 7.40 38.94
CA LYS A 619 10.66 6.56 37.99
C LYS A 619 10.69 5.08 38.37
N ASP A 620 11.80 4.56 38.88
CA ASP A 620 11.90 3.17 39.32
C ASP A 620 11.02 2.91 40.56
N ASP A 621 10.97 3.84 41.51
CA ASP A 621 10.06 3.79 42.66
C ASP A 621 8.59 3.80 42.21
N LYS A 622 8.24 4.65 41.22
CA LYS A 622 6.90 4.68 40.62
C LYS A 622 6.54 3.35 39.95
N LEU A 623 7.47 2.74 39.21
CA LEU A 623 7.28 1.46 38.54
C LEU A 623 7.16 0.31 39.54
N ARG A 624 7.98 0.30 40.59
CA ARG A 624 7.91 -0.66 41.70
C ARG A 624 6.56 -0.58 42.42
N ASN A 625 6.11 0.63 42.75
CA ASN A 625 4.79 0.84 43.37
C ASN A 625 3.64 0.37 42.48
N SER A 626 3.77 0.55 41.16
CA SER A 626 2.79 0.05 40.18
C SER A 626 2.80 -1.49 40.12
N TYR A 627 3.98 -2.11 40.13
CA TYR A 627 4.14 -3.58 40.16
C TYR A 627 3.53 -4.22 41.43
N GLU A 628 3.79 -3.63 42.59
CA GLU A 628 3.22 -4.11 43.86
C GLU A 628 1.68 -4.02 43.89
N LYS A 629 1.11 -3.03 43.20
CA LYS A 629 -0.33 -2.83 43.09
C LYS A 629 -1.03 -3.86 42.19
N TYR A 630 -0.38 -4.34 41.12
CA TYR A 630 -0.95 -5.27 40.13
C TYR A 630 -0.27 -6.64 40.12
N ARG A 631 -0.05 -7.26 41.30
CA ARG A 631 0.45 -8.64 41.37
C ARG A 631 -0.41 -9.59 40.52
N LEU A 632 0.23 -10.44 39.73
CA LEU A 632 -0.38 -11.31 38.71
C LEU A 632 -1.59 -12.13 39.19
N TYR A 633 -1.62 -12.55 40.45
CA TYR A 633 -2.74 -13.32 41.00
C TYR A 633 -4.02 -12.49 41.17
N LYS A 634 -3.92 -11.15 41.24
CA LYS A 634 -5.08 -10.24 41.36
C LYS A 634 -5.80 -9.99 40.03
N ILE A 635 -5.21 -10.39 38.90
CA ILE A 635 -5.83 -10.29 37.57
C ILE A 635 -6.57 -11.60 37.34
N THR A 636 -7.90 -11.54 37.40
CA THR A 636 -8.82 -12.67 37.17
C THR A 636 -9.73 -12.35 35.98
N SER A 637 -10.36 -13.37 35.38
CA SER A 637 -11.35 -13.14 34.32
C SER A 637 -12.52 -12.30 34.82
N GLN A 638 -12.92 -12.46 36.09
CA GLN A 638 -13.93 -11.61 36.73
C GLN A 638 -13.49 -10.14 36.72
N LYS A 639 -12.22 -9.86 37.03
CA LYS A 639 -11.71 -8.49 37.03
C LYS A 639 -11.77 -7.84 35.65
N ILE A 640 -11.52 -8.60 34.58
CA ILE A 640 -11.65 -8.12 33.19
C ILE A 640 -13.12 -7.85 32.87
N ASP A 641 -14.02 -8.77 33.23
CA ASP A 641 -15.47 -8.60 33.05
C ASP A 641 -15.96 -7.34 33.79
N ASP A 642 -15.54 -7.12 35.03
CA ASP A 642 -15.88 -5.92 35.82
C ASP A 642 -15.45 -4.61 35.13
N ILE A 643 -14.27 -4.61 34.49
CA ILE A 643 -13.78 -3.44 33.74
C ILE A 643 -14.62 -3.22 32.47
N LEU A 644 -14.92 -4.29 31.72
CA LEU A 644 -15.78 -4.21 30.54
C LEU A 644 -17.18 -3.71 30.91
N GLU A 645 -17.77 -4.22 32.00
CA GLU A 645 -19.06 -3.75 32.51
C GLU A 645 -19.00 -2.27 32.90
N LYS A 646 -17.95 -1.84 33.60
CA LYS A 646 -17.72 -0.44 33.93
C LYS A 646 -17.65 0.43 32.66
N PHE A 647 -16.94 -0.02 31.63
CA PHE A 647 -16.83 0.71 30.36
C PHE A 647 -18.16 0.77 29.59
N LEU A 648 -18.92 -0.32 29.59
CA LEU A 648 -20.24 -0.41 28.96
C LEU A 648 -21.30 0.41 29.71
N ALA A 649 -21.19 0.52 31.04
CA ALA A 649 -22.11 1.24 31.91
C ALA A 649 -21.84 2.76 31.99
N HIS A 650 -20.64 3.22 31.60
CA HIS A 650 -20.32 4.64 31.52
C HIS A 650 -21.31 5.39 30.62
N LYS A 651 -21.57 6.68 30.90
CA LYS A 651 -22.53 7.51 30.13
C LYS A 651 -21.83 8.75 29.56
N PRO A 652 -21.57 8.81 28.23
CA PRO A 652 -21.81 7.78 27.23
C PRO A 652 -20.83 6.59 27.36
N PRO A 653 -21.15 5.38 26.85
CA PRO A 653 -20.29 4.21 27.01
C PRO A 653 -18.89 4.42 26.45
N ILE A 654 -17.86 3.96 27.19
CA ILE A 654 -16.46 3.99 26.75
C ILE A 654 -16.24 3.01 25.61
N ILE A 655 -16.92 1.87 25.65
CA ILE A 655 -16.87 0.85 24.60
C ILE A 655 -18.27 0.49 24.14
N LYS A 656 -18.41 0.06 22.88
CA LYS A 656 -19.68 -0.39 22.32
C LYS A 656 -19.51 -1.72 21.57
N PRO A 657 -20.39 -2.72 21.74
CA PRO A 657 -20.28 -4.02 21.07
C PRO A 657 -20.24 -3.89 19.55
N ASN A 658 -19.31 -4.60 18.90
CA ASN A 658 -19.00 -4.45 17.48
C ASN A 658 -18.45 -5.75 16.82
N LEU A 659 -19.31 -6.74 16.62
CA LEU A 659 -18.95 -8.00 15.95
C LEU A 659 -18.90 -7.86 14.42
N ILE A 660 -19.79 -7.10 13.80
CA ILE A 660 -19.89 -7.07 12.33
C ILE A 660 -18.61 -6.57 11.63
N ASN A 661 -17.82 -5.73 12.31
CA ASN A 661 -16.55 -5.25 11.78
C ASN A 661 -15.51 -6.36 11.59
N THR A 662 -15.64 -7.48 12.32
CA THR A 662 -14.74 -8.65 12.19
C THR A 662 -15.08 -9.50 10.96
N VAL A 663 -16.19 -9.21 10.27
CA VAL A 663 -16.55 -9.85 9.01
C VAL A 663 -15.77 -9.20 7.86
N ILE A 664 -14.84 -9.95 7.29
CA ILE A 664 -13.93 -9.48 6.22
C ILE A 664 -14.56 -9.76 4.85
N PHE A 665 -14.46 -8.80 3.93
CA PHE A 665 -14.86 -8.94 2.53
C PHE A 665 -13.60 -8.82 1.65
N ILE A 666 -13.34 -9.82 0.81
CA ILE A 666 -12.08 -10.01 0.06
C ILE A 666 -11.97 -9.09 -1.19
N GLN A 667 -13.00 -8.29 -1.48
CA GLN A 667 -13.20 -7.73 -2.83
C GLN A 667 -12.99 -6.21 -3.02
N SER A 668 -12.61 -5.43 -1.99
CA SER A 668 -12.60 -3.96 -2.11
C SER A 668 -11.24 -3.31 -1.72
N TYR A 669 -10.48 -2.87 -2.74
CA TYR A 669 -9.24 -2.07 -2.60
C TYR A 669 -9.42 -0.60 -3.03
N ASN A 670 -10.61 -0.23 -3.54
CA ASN A 670 -10.90 1.12 -4.01
C ASN A 670 -11.89 1.82 -3.07
N PHE A 671 -11.44 2.93 -2.49
CA PHE A 671 -12.18 3.71 -1.51
C PHE A 671 -12.54 5.08 -2.08
N LEU A 672 -13.83 5.34 -2.25
CA LEU A 672 -14.33 6.67 -2.59
C LEU A 672 -14.67 7.41 -1.30
N HIS A 673 -14.07 8.58 -1.13
CA HIS A 673 -14.22 9.44 0.03
C HIS A 673 -14.96 10.71 -0.37
N LEU A 674 -16.05 11.06 0.33
CA LEU A 674 -16.85 12.26 0.09
C LEU A 674 -16.92 13.12 1.35
N ILE A 675 -16.92 14.45 1.19
CA ILE A 675 -17.30 15.40 2.24
C ILE A 675 -18.55 16.13 1.72
N LEU A 676 -19.64 16.01 2.47
CA LEU A 676 -20.94 16.59 2.12
C LEU A 676 -21.39 17.55 3.22
N ILE A 677 -22.15 18.58 2.86
CA ILE A 677 -22.88 19.42 3.81
C ILE A 677 -23.97 18.56 4.45
N ASP A 678 -24.04 18.60 5.78
CA ASP A 678 -25.05 17.86 6.53
C ASP A 678 -26.42 18.51 6.39
N SER A 679 -27.34 17.81 5.72
CA SER A 679 -28.74 18.22 5.55
C SER A 679 -29.66 17.00 5.57
N SER A 680 -30.94 17.23 5.84
CA SER A 680 -31.96 16.17 5.83
C SER A 680 -32.07 15.48 4.47
N GLU A 681 -31.93 16.25 3.38
CA GLU A 681 -31.92 15.75 2.01
C GLU A 681 -30.67 14.88 1.73
N THR A 682 -29.47 15.35 2.12
CA THR A 682 -28.23 14.59 1.96
C THR A 682 -28.35 13.23 2.67
N ARG A 683 -28.86 13.21 3.91
CA ARG A 683 -29.05 11.96 4.68
C ARG A 683 -30.05 11.00 4.01
N LYS A 684 -31.16 11.51 3.46
CA LYS A 684 -32.13 10.69 2.71
C LYS A 684 -31.47 10.03 1.50
N LYS A 685 -30.71 10.79 0.70
CA LYS A 685 -30.01 10.27 -0.49
C LYS A 685 -28.91 9.25 -0.12
N LEU A 686 -28.14 9.49 0.94
CA LEU A 686 -27.15 8.52 1.45
C LEU A 686 -27.81 7.19 1.85
N ASN A 687 -28.97 7.24 2.51
CA ASN A 687 -29.71 6.03 2.89
C ASN A 687 -30.20 5.20 1.70
N LEU A 688 -30.46 5.83 0.54
CA LEU A 688 -30.84 5.11 -0.68
C LEU A 688 -29.66 4.38 -1.32
N ILE A 689 -28.47 4.99 -1.34
CA ILE A 689 -27.31 4.40 -2.02
C ILE A 689 -26.52 3.42 -1.15
N LYS A 690 -26.59 3.54 0.19
CA LYS A 690 -25.75 2.74 1.10
C LYS A 690 -25.94 1.23 0.97
N VAL A 691 -27.12 0.77 0.54
CA VAL A 691 -27.47 -0.65 0.44
C VAL A 691 -26.79 -1.36 -0.74
N VAL A 692 -26.36 -0.59 -1.75
CA VAL A 692 -25.74 -1.09 -2.98
C VAL A 692 -24.29 -1.53 -2.77
N PHE A 693 -23.65 -1.12 -1.66
CA PHE A 693 -22.25 -1.39 -1.39
C PHE A 693 -22.05 -2.40 -0.26
N GLN A 694 -20.92 -3.11 -0.28
CA GLN A 694 -20.55 -4.11 0.74
C GLN A 694 -20.42 -3.48 2.13
N LYS A 695 -19.69 -2.35 2.21
CA LYS A 695 -19.50 -1.54 3.40
C LYS A 695 -19.64 -0.07 3.05
N PHE A 696 -20.34 0.66 3.93
CA PHE A 696 -20.60 2.08 3.76
C PHE A 696 -20.51 2.77 5.11
N PHE A 697 -19.68 3.82 5.21
CA PHE A 697 -19.50 4.56 6.46
C PHE A 697 -19.96 6.00 6.30
N ILE A 698 -20.71 6.49 7.29
CA ILE A 698 -21.12 7.88 7.41
C ILE A 698 -20.60 8.39 8.75
N PHE A 699 -19.74 9.38 8.70
CA PHE A 699 -19.17 10.06 9.85
C PHE A 699 -19.78 11.46 9.93
N ASN A 700 -20.46 11.76 11.03
CA ASN A 700 -20.87 13.12 11.34
C ASN A 700 -19.65 13.82 11.93
N VAL A 701 -19.21 14.90 11.28
CA VAL A 701 -17.97 15.59 11.63
C VAL A 701 -18.17 17.11 11.70
N THR A 702 -17.31 17.78 12.46
CA THR A 702 -17.21 19.25 12.48
C THR A 702 -15.83 19.64 11.98
N ASP A 703 -15.76 20.48 10.96
CA ASP A 703 -14.50 21.09 10.53
C ASP A 703 -14.05 22.08 11.60
N ILE A 704 -12.92 21.81 12.24
CA ILE A 704 -12.40 22.57 13.38
C ILE A 704 -12.01 23.99 12.96
N ILE A 705 -11.62 24.19 11.71
CA ILE A 705 -11.11 25.48 11.22
C ILE A 705 -12.25 26.38 10.76
N THR A 706 -13.26 25.81 10.08
CA THR A 706 -14.42 26.57 9.62
C THR A 706 -15.62 26.55 10.58
N ASN A 707 -15.57 25.68 11.59
CA ASN A 707 -16.66 25.37 12.52
C ASN A 707 -17.97 24.92 11.85
N LYS A 708 -17.88 24.34 10.65
CA LYS A 708 -19.03 23.83 9.88
C LYS A 708 -19.23 22.34 10.08
N ASN A 709 -20.49 21.91 10.14
CA ASN A 709 -20.84 20.50 10.23
C ASN A 709 -20.94 19.86 8.85
N HIS A 710 -20.34 18.68 8.72
CA HIS A 710 -20.28 17.91 7.49
C HIS A 710 -20.60 16.43 7.74
N LEU A 711 -20.91 15.73 6.65
CA LEU A 711 -20.91 14.27 6.56
C LEU A 711 -19.66 13.86 5.79
N TYR A 712 -18.72 13.21 6.47
CA TYR A 712 -17.65 12.50 5.81
C TYR A 712 -18.12 11.07 5.50
N VAL A 713 -18.05 10.66 4.24
CA VAL A 713 -18.58 9.37 3.77
C VAL A 713 -17.46 8.56 3.13
N GLU A 714 -17.30 7.30 3.54
CA GLU A 714 -16.41 6.33 2.90
C GLU A 714 -17.24 5.22 2.26
N LEU A 715 -17.10 5.06 0.94
CA LEU A 715 -17.72 4.02 0.15
C LEU A 715 -16.66 3.00 -0.28
N ARG A 716 -16.84 1.73 0.09
CA ARG A 716 -16.02 0.66 -0.45
C ARG A 716 -16.60 0.24 -1.80
N THR A 717 -15.87 0.55 -2.86
CA THR A 717 -16.28 0.24 -4.23
C THR A 717 -15.67 -1.08 -4.68
N SER A 718 -16.47 -1.89 -5.38
CA SER A 718 -15.97 -3.04 -6.14
C SER A 718 -15.13 -2.57 -7.32
N PHE A 719 -14.52 -3.52 -8.04
CA PHE A 719 -13.83 -3.17 -9.27
C PHE A 719 -14.81 -2.59 -10.31
N LEU A 720 -14.59 -1.36 -10.75
CA LEU A 720 -15.38 -0.70 -11.79
C LEU A 720 -14.48 -0.32 -12.97
N SER A 721 -14.91 -0.62 -14.20
CA SER A 721 -14.31 -0.09 -15.42
C SER A 721 -14.44 1.44 -15.48
N ASN A 722 -13.64 2.11 -16.31
CA ASN A 722 -13.69 3.58 -16.40
C ASN A 722 -15.10 4.11 -16.77
N LYS A 723 -15.87 3.38 -17.58
CA LYS A 723 -17.25 3.74 -17.92
C LYS A 723 -18.19 3.62 -16.70
N GLU A 724 -18.05 2.56 -15.91
CA GLU A 724 -18.83 2.34 -14.69
C GLU A 724 -18.44 3.36 -13.60
N LYS A 725 -17.16 3.75 -13.53
CA LYS A 725 -16.69 4.85 -12.68
C LYS A 725 -17.32 6.18 -13.09
N GLU A 726 -17.32 6.53 -14.37
CA GLU A 726 -17.98 7.74 -14.90
C GLU A 726 -19.48 7.76 -14.52
N GLN A 727 -20.17 6.62 -14.64
CA GLN A 727 -21.57 6.48 -14.21
C GLN A 727 -21.74 6.69 -12.71
N LEU A 728 -20.92 6.05 -11.88
CA LEU A 728 -20.97 6.19 -10.41
C LEU A 728 -20.77 7.66 -9.99
N TYR A 729 -19.72 8.30 -10.50
CA TYR A 729 -19.43 9.71 -10.19
C TYR A 729 -20.52 10.65 -10.70
N SER A 730 -21.10 10.39 -11.87
CA SER A 730 -22.26 11.15 -12.35
C SER A 730 -23.47 11.02 -11.43
N ILE A 731 -23.77 9.81 -10.94
CA ILE A 731 -24.88 9.58 -10.00
C ILE A 731 -24.64 10.33 -8.68
N ILE A 732 -23.44 10.20 -8.11
CA ILE A 732 -23.07 10.88 -6.86
C ILE A 732 -23.14 12.39 -7.03
N TYR A 733 -22.56 12.92 -8.12
CA TYR A 733 -22.65 14.34 -8.44
C TYR A 733 -24.10 14.81 -8.51
N ASN A 734 -24.96 14.16 -9.30
CA ASN A 734 -26.35 14.58 -9.44
C ASN A 734 -27.15 14.46 -8.14
N TYR A 735 -26.80 13.52 -7.26
CA TYR A 735 -27.44 13.39 -5.96
C TYR A 735 -27.02 14.53 -5.02
N PHE A 736 -25.77 14.97 -5.08
CA PHE A 736 -25.21 15.84 -4.06
C PHE A 736 -24.66 17.17 -4.58
N LYS A 737 -24.91 17.57 -5.83
CA LYS A 737 -24.27 18.73 -6.47
C LYS A 737 -24.35 20.05 -5.66
N GLU A 738 -25.44 20.26 -4.91
CA GLU A 738 -25.64 21.45 -4.07
C GLU A 738 -24.95 21.35 -2.70
N ASN A 739 -24.63 20.13 -2.27
CA ASN A 739 -24.13 19.82 -0.93
C ASN A 739 -22.73 19.17 -0.94
N ILE A 740 -22.09 18.97 -2.09
CA ILE A 740 -20.78 18.32 -2.19
C ILE A 740 -19.66 19.34 -1.97
N VAL A 741 -18.79 19.06 -1.01
CA VAL A 741 -17.59 19.87 -0.73
C VAL A 741 -16.36 19.23 -1.36
N TYR A 742 -16.30 17.90 -1.35
CA TYR A 742 -15.16 17.13 -1.83
C TYR A 742 -15.58 15.70 -2.19
N GLY A 743 -14.93 15.09 -3.19
CA GLY A 743 -15.11 13.68 -3.50
C GLY A 743 -13.96 13.09 -4.32
N LYS A 744 -13.26 12.07 -3.82
CA LYS A 744 -12.14 11.46 -4.55
C LYS A 744 -11.85 10.02 -4.15
N SER A 745 -11.31 9.25 -5.10
CA SER A 745 -10.71 7.95 -4.81
C SER A 745 -9.35 8.10 -4.13
N TYR A 746 -9.12 7.30 -3.09
CA TYR A 746 -7.81 7.16 -2.44
C TYR A 746 -7.32 5.71 -2.52
N LEU A 747 -6.02 5.55 -2.79
CA LEU A 747 -5.36 4.25 -2.81
C LEU A 747 -4.92 3.87 -1.38
N TRP A 748 -5.36 2.70 -0.90
CA TRP A 748 -5.10 2.24 0.46
C TRP A 748 -5.17 0.70 0.59
N SER A 749 -4.46 0.14 1.57
CA SER A 749 -4.44 -1.29 1.89
C SER A 749 -5.74 -1.81 2.51
N GLY A 750 -6.56 -0.92 3.08
CA GLY A 750 -7.74 -1.29 3.85
C GLY A 750 -7.46 -1.65 5.31
N PHE A 751 -6.18 -1.65 5.73
CA PHE A 751 -5.75 -2.00 7.07
C PHE A 751 -5.26 -0.79 7.86
N THR A 752 -5.61 -0.78 9.13
CA THR A 752 -5.10 0.19 10.12
C THR A 752 -4.11 -0.56 11.00
N THR A 753 -2.90 -0.01 11.15
CA THR A 753 -1.87 -0.57 12.04
C THR A 753 -2.31 -0.45 13.49
N ALA A 754 -1.80 -1.36 14.33
CA ALA A 754 -2.01 -1.24 15.75
C ALA A 754 -1.27 -0.02 16.32
N PHE A 755 -1.95 0.73 17.19
CA PHE A 755 -1.43 1.90 17.88
C PHE A 755 -1.87 1.92 19.34
N SER A 756 -1.09 2.62 20.17
CA SER A 756 -1.41 2.88 21.58
C SER A 756 -1.04 4.30 21.95
N LEU A 757 -1.91 4.95 22.73
CA LEU A 757 -1.66 6.27 23.31
C LEU A 757 -1.16 6.19 24.75
N LYS A 758 -0.94 4.97 25.29
CA LYS A 758 -0.48 4.75 26.68
C LYS A 758 0.81 5.50 27.00
N ASN A 759 1.71 5.62 26.02
CA ASN A 759 3.00 6.30 26.15
C ASN A 759 2.89 7.82 26.40
N TYR A 760 1.69 8.40 26.24
CA TYR A 760 1.38 9.80 26.53
C TYR A 760 0.51 9.98 27.77
N TYR A 761 0.18 8.89 28.47
CA TYR A 761 -0.69 8.89 29.63
C TYR A 761 0.11 8.60 30.91
N ASP A 762 0.02 9.50 31.89
CA ASP A 762 0.62 9.28 33.20
C ASP A 762 -0.35 8.51 34.09
N PHE A 763 -0.05 7.23 34.34
CA PHE A 763 -0.87 6.35 35.18
C PHE A 763 -0.92 6.73 36.66
N HIS A 764 0.01 7.56 37.13
CA HIS A 764 0.02 8.06 38.50
C HIS A 764 -0.91 9.27 38.65
N SER A 765 -0.72 10.29 37.81
CA SER A 765 -1.58 11.49 37.81
C SER A 765 -2.92 11.27 37.10
N LYS A 766 -3.07 10.13 36.39
CA LYS A 766 -4.28 9.69 35.67
C LYS A 766 -4.77 10.71 34.65
N GLN A 767 -3.83 11.23 33.87
CA GLN A 767 -4.10 12.20 32.81
C GLN A 767 -3.04 12.08 31.69
N PHE A 768 -3.38 12.57 30.50
CA PHE A 768 -2.38 12.75 29.45
C PHE A 768 -1.39 13.84 29.85
N PHE A 769 -0.10 13.55 29.79
CA PHE A 769 0.91 14.58 30.03
C PHE A 769 1.15 15.41 28.76
N TYR A 770 1.40 16.69 28.96
CA TYR A 770 1.57 17.67 27.90
C TYR A 770 3.03 18.07 27.76
N THR A 771 3.59 17.94 26.55
CA THR A 771 4.93 18.39 26.19
C THR A 771 4.82 19.39 25.04
N LYS A 772 4.85 20.69 25.36
CA LYS A 772 4.79 21.78 24.37
C LYS A 772 5.82 21.65 23.24
N ASP A 773 6.95 21.00 23.51
CA ASP A 773 8.07 20.88 22.57
C ASP A 773 7.79 19.87 21.45
N LEU A 774 6.79 18.99 21.57
CA LEU A 774 6.50 17.97 20.56
C LEU A 774 6.24 18.58 19.18
N PHE A 775 5.25 19.46 19.07
CA PHE A 775 4.88 20.07 17.79
C PHE A 775 5.85 21.18 17.36
N GLU A 776 6.47 21.90 18.31
CA GLU A 776 7.48 22.91 17.97
C GLU A 776 8.75 22.29 17.39
N GLN A 777 9.28 21.23 18.00
CA GLN A 777 10.46 20.53 17.47
C GLN A 777 10.15 19.84 16.15
N TYR A 778 8.94 19.29 16.00
CA TYR A 778 8.49 18.69 14.74
C TYR A 778 8.36 19.73 13.62
N PHE A 779 7.82 20.93 13.92
CA PHE A 779 7.77 22.02 12.95
C PHE A 779 9.16 22.47 12.49
N LEU A 780 10.13 22.61 13.41
CA LEU A 780 11.52 22.94 13.05
C LEU A 780 12.12 21.90 12.09
N SER A 781 11.81 20.62 12.32
CA SER A 781 12.23 19.53 11.43
C SER A 781 11.57 19.60 10.05
N ILE A 782 10.28 19.94 9.97
CA ILE A 782 9.61 20.21 8.68
C ILE A 782 10.27 21.37 7.95
N GLN A 783 10.51 22.48 8.64
CA GLN A 783 11.13 23.66 8.04
C GLN A 783 12.53 23.33 7.51
N LYS A 784 13.32 22.54 8.25
CA LYS A 784 14.63 22.08 7.79
C LYS A 784 14.54 21.18 6.56
N LEU A 785 13.53 20.31 6.48
CA LEU A 785 13.32 19.40 5.36
C LEU A 785 12.85 20.11 4.09
N LEU A 786 11.84 20.99 4.20
CA LEU A 786 11.17 21.62 3.07
C LEU A 786 11.84 22.92 2.62
N GLY A 787 12.53 23.63 3.51
CA GLY A 787 13.30 24.82 3.18
C GLY A 787 12.55 26.13 3.45
N GLU A 788 12.48 26.99 2.43
CA GLU A 788 11.93 28.34 2.51
C GLU A 788 10.43 28.40 2.17
N SER A 789 9.78 29.50 2.51
CA SER A 789 8.36 29.73 2.21
C SER A 789 8.07 29.70 0.71
N LEU A 790 6.95 29.10 0.33
CA LEU A 790 6.49 28.96 -1.05
C LEU A 790 5.30 29.87 -1.35
N LYS A 791 5.12 30.20 -2.64
CA LYS A 791 3.93 30.92 -3.10
C LYS A 791 2.71 30.01 -3.08
N ILE A 792 1.60 30.53 -2.56
CA ILE A 792 0.30 29.84 -2.56
C ILE A 792 -0.48 30.27 -3.80
N PRO A 793 -0.95 29.34 -4.65
CA PRO A 793 -1.87 29.65 -5.73
C PRO A 793 -3.25 30.03 -5.17
N GLN A 794 -3.87 31.07 -5.72
CA GLN A 794 -5.27 31.40 -5.42
C GLN A 794 -6.18 30.57 -6.34
N ASP A 795 -6.85 29.57 -5.78
CA ASP A 795 -7.83 28.76 -6.49
C ASP A 795 -9.21 29.44 -6.48
N LYS A 796 -9.92 29.44 -7.62
CA LYS A 796 -11.33 29.82 -7.66
C LYS A 796 -12.20 28.57 -7.81
N PRO A 797 -13.31 28.45 -7.07
CA PRO A 797 -14.23 27.34 -7.23
C PRO A 797 -14.77 27.32 -8.67
N THR A 798 -14.75 26.13 -9.27
CA THR A 798 -15.15 25.91 -10.67
C THR A 798 -16.42 25.06 -10.73
N SER A 799 -17.32 25.35 -11.67
CA SER A 799 -18.57 24.58 -11.79
C SER A 799 -18.30 23.21 -12.43
N PRO A 800 -18.52 22.08 -11.72
CA PRO A 800 -18.27 20.75 -12.28
C PRO A 800 -19.38 20.30 -13.26
N GLU A 801 -20.44 21.10 -13.45
CA GLU A 801 -21.61 20.71 -14.26
C GLU A 801 -21.26 20.28 -15.69
N LYS A 802 -20.16 20.82 -16.24
CA LYS A 802 -19.70 20.53 -17.60
C LYS A 802 -19.14 19.11 -17.76
N PHE A 803 -18.77 18.43 -16.68
CA PHE A 803 -18.06 17.14 -16.71
C PHE A 803 -18.98 15.93 -16.55
N TRP A 804 -20.12 16.08 -15.88
CA TRP A 804 -20.92 14.94 -15.45
C TRP A 804 -22.17 14.75 -16.30
N SER A 805 -22.53 13.48 -16.55
CA SER A 805 -23.78 13.16 -17.22
C SER A 805 -24.97 13.42 -16.30
N ARG A 806 -26.19 13.52 -16.84
CA ARG A 806 -27.44 13.67 -16.04
C ARG A 806 -27.95 12.34 -15.42
N GLU A 807 -27.14 11.28 -15.43
CA GLU A 807 -27.51 9.97 -14.89
C GLU A 807 -27.75 10.04 -13.38
N ARG A 808 -28.89 9.50 -12.94
CA ARG A 808 -29.34 9.53 -11.53
C ARG A 808 -29.71 8.14 -11.03
N ASN A 809 -29.79 7.14 -11.90
CA ASN A 809 -30.34 5.84 -11.54
C ASN A 809 -29.22 4.84 -11.21
N ILE A 810 -29.09 4.51 -9.93
CA ILE A 810 -28.14 3.50 -9.45
C ILE A 810 -28.42 2.10 -10.03
N SER A 811 -29.68 1.78 -10.36
CA SER A 811 -30.04 0.50 -10.98
C SER A 811 -29.43 0.33 -12.36
N ASN A 812 -29.22 1.42 -13.12
CA ASN A 812 -28.54 1.36 -14.42
C ASN A 812 -27.06 0.98 -14.26
N LEU A 813 -26.40 1.49 -13.21
CA LEU A 813 -25.03 1.11 -12.88
C LEU A 813 -24.95 -0.37 -12.50
N ILE A 814 -25.85 -0.83 -11.62
CA ILE A 814 -25.92 -2.25 -11.19
C ILE A 814 -26.10 -3.16 -12.42
N LYS A 815 -27.05 -2.84 -13.30
CA LYS A 815 -27.30 -3.58 -14.54
C LYS A 815 -26.06 -3.63 -15.43
N THR A 816 -25.42 -2.48 -15.67
CA THR A 816 -24.22 -2.38 -16.52
C THR A 816 -23.08 -3.25 -16.00
N VAL A 817 -22.82 -3.18 -14.68
CA VAL A 817 -21.78 -3.96 -14.02
C VAL A 817 -22.07 -5.46 -14.11
N ASN A 818 -23.31 -5.87 -13.79
CA ASN A 818 -23.68 -7.29 -13.79
C ASN A 818 -23.70 -7.88 -15.20
N GLU A 819 -24.14 -7.13 -16.21
CA GLU A 819 -24.05 -7.55 -17.62
C GLU A 819 -22.60 -7.77 -18.05
N ARG A 820 -21.68 -6.86 -17.67
CA ARG A 820 -20.25 -7.03 -17.99
C ARG A 820 -19.70 -8.30 -17.37
N VAL A 821 -19.87 -8.48 -16.06
CA VAL A 821 -19.33 -9.64 -15.34
C VAL A 821 -19.88 -10.95 -15.89
N SER A 822 -21.15 -10.99 -16.30
CA SER A 822 -21.74 -12.19 -16.90
C SER A 822 -21.18 -12.58 -18.28
N ARG A 823 -20.63 -11.62 -19.03
CA ARG A 823 -20.11 -11.82 -20.40
C ARG A 823 -18.60 -12.06 -20.45
N GLU A 824 -17.86 -11.76 -19.39
CA GLU A 824 -16.41 -11.94 -19.35
C GLU A 824 -16.04 -13.41 -19.14
N HIS A 825 -15.30 -13.98 -20.10
CA HIS A 825 -14.78 -15.35 -20.04
C HIS A 825 -13.28 -15.32 -19.80
N ILE A 826 -12.89 -15.09 -18.54
CA ILE A 826 -11.47 -15.02 -18.17
C ILE A 826 -10.81 -16.38 -18.41
N ASP A 827 -9.72 -16.39 -19.19
CA ASP A 827 -8.96 -17.58 -19.55
C ASP A 827 -7.46 -17.25 -19.50
N PHE A 828 -6.67 -18.13 -18.89
CA PHE A 828 -5.23 -18.00 -18.75
C PHE A 828 -4.46 -19.19 -19.32
N ASN A 829 -5.06 -19.92 -20.27
CA ASN A 829 -4.40 -21.04 -20.92
C ASN A 829 -3.10 -20.61 -21.63
N ILE A 830 -1.96 -21.10 -21.14
CA ILE A 830 -0.61 -20.72 -21.61
C ILE A 830 -0.43 -20.97 -23.11
N SER A 831 -0.94 -22.08 -23.65
CA SER A 831 -0.83 -22.37 -25.10
C SER A 831 -1.54 -21.31 -25.94
N HIS A 832 -2.74 -20.87 -25.52
CA HIS A 832 -3.47 -19.82 -26.21
C HIS A 832 -2.83 -18.44 -26.04
N LEU A 833 -2.21 -18.16 -24.89
CA LEU A 833 -1.48 -16.92 -24.63
C LEU A 833 -0.18 -16.84 -25.44
N ASN A 834 0.52 -17.96 -25.64
CA ASN A 834 1.68 -18.03 -26.53
C ASN A 834 1.27 -17.74 -27.98
N LYS A 835 0.15 -18.31 -28.46
CA LYS A 835 -0.41 -17.95 -29.78
C LYS A 835 -0.76 -16.47 -29.90
N LEU A 836 -1.24 -15.85 -28.83
CA LEU A 836 -1.51 -14.41 -28.79
C LEU A 836 -0.20 -13.59 -28.86
N LEU A 837 0.85 -14.03 -28.17
CA LEU A 837 2.18 -13.43 -28.22
C LEU A 837 2.77 -13.55 -29.64
N ASP A 838 2.71 -14.73 -30.25
CA ASP A 838 3.18 -14.97 -31.62
C ASP A 838 2.44 -14.09 -32.63
N LEU A 839 1.12 -13.97 -32.48
CA LEU A 839 0.32 -13.06 -33.29
C LEU A 839 0.75 -11.60 -33.09
N HIS A 840 1.08 -11.17 -31.88
CA HIS A 840 1.55 -9.82 -31.62
C HIS A 840 2.92 -9.55 -32.27
N LEU A 841 3.85 -10.50 -32.16
CA LEU A 841 5.18 -10.42 -32.76
C LEU A 841 5.12 -10.40 -34.29
N ASN A 842 4.19 -11.13 -34.90
CA ASN A 842 4.03 -11.20 -36.36
C ASN A 842 2.76 -10.48 -36.85
N LEU A 843 2.28 -9.48 -36.11
CA LEU A 843 0.97 -8.87 -36.36
C LEU A 843 0.86 -8.27 -37.76
N GLU A 844 1.87 -7.53 -38.21
CA GLU A 844 1.86 -6.87 -39.51
C GLU A 844 1.88 -7.85 -40.67
N GLU A 845 2.80 -8.82 -40.65
CA GLU A 845 2.88 -9.90 -41.63
C GLU A 845 1.56 -10.68 -41.74
N ASN A 846 0.96 -11.01 -40.60
CA ASN A 846 -0.33 -11.69 -40.56
C ASN A 846 -1.48 -10.81 -41.06
N LEU A 847 -1.41 -9.49 -40.98
CA LEU A 847 -2.45 -8.60 -41.54
C LEU A 847 -2.30 -8.40 -43.05
N LEU A 848 -1.10 -8.54 -43.59
CA LEU A 848 -0.81 -8.46 -45.03
C LEU A 848 -1.26 -9.73 -45.78
N ASP A 849 -1.27 -10.89 -45.12
CA ASP A 849 -1.81 -12.15 -45.65
C ASP A 849 -3.29 -12.34 -45.26
N ILE A 850 -4.18 -11.93 -46.16
CA ILE A 850 -5.63 -11.91 -45.89
C ILE A 850 -6.19 -13.32 -45.64
N GLU A 851 -5.74 -14.34 -46.38
CA GLU A 851 -6.29 -15.69 -46.27
C GLU A 851 -5.84 -16.33 -44.96
N LYS A 852 -4.55 -16.24 -44.62
CA LYS A 852 -4.04 -16.67 -43.32
C LYS A 852 -4.72 -15.93 -42.17
N PHE A 853 -4.97 -14.62 -42.31
CA PHE A 853 -5.67 -13.85 -41.28
C PHE A 853 -7.10 -14.34 -41.04
N LYS A 854 -7.83 -14.71 -42.10
CA LYS A 854 -9.18 -15.28 -41.98
C LYS A 854 -9.17 -16.57 -41.16
N GLU A 855 -8.18 -17.44 -41.40
CA GLU A 855 -8.02 -18.67 -40.62
C GLU A 855 -7.71 -18.39 -39.15
N ILE A 856 -6.75 -17.48 -38.88
CA ILE A 856 -6.39 -17.07 -37.52
C ILE A 856 -7.62 -16.53 -36.76
N LYS A 857 -8.45 -15.71 -37.42
CA LYS A 857 -9.66 -15.11 -36.84
C LYS A 857 -10.70 -16.15 -36.40
N LEU A 858 -10.70 -17.34 -37.00
CA LEU A 858 -11.61 -18.43 -36.62
C LEU A 858 -11.15 -19.17 -35.37
N GLN A 859 -9.87 -19.09 -35.02
CA GLN A 859 -9.30 -19.79 -33.86
C GLN A 859 -9.82 -19.24 -32.53
N TYR A 860 -9.88 -20.13 -31.53
CA TYR A 860 -10.39 -19.81 -30.20
C TYR A 860 -9.62 -18.67 -29.51
N PHE A 861 -8.27 -18.71 -29.52
CA PHE A 861 -7.44 -17.70 -28.84
C PHE A 861 -7.73 -16.28 -29.36
N PHE A 862 -7.93 -16.12 -30.67
CA PHE A 862 -8.22 -14.84 -31.30
C PHE A 862 -9.59 -14.32 -30.86
N LYS A 863 -10.63 -15.16 -30.95
CA LYS A 863 -12.00 -14.82 -30.53
C LYS A 863 -12.07 -14.49 -29.03
N ASN A 864 -11.29 -15.19 -28.22
CA ASN A 864 -11.30 -15.04 -26.78
C ASN A 864 -10.55 -13.78 -26.32
N TYR A 865 -9.34 -13.53 -26.83
CA TYR A 865 -8.48 -12.47 -26.28
C TYR A 865 -8.50 -11.15 -27.03
N ILE A 866 -8.84 -11.14 -28.33
CA ILE A 866 -8.70 -9.92 -29.15
C ILE A 866 -10.00 -9.14 -29.17
N LYS A 867 -10.01 -7.98 -28.51
CA LYS A 867 -11.13 -7.03 -28.53
C LYS A 867 -11.19 -6.29 -29.86
N SER A 868 -10.07 -5.73 -30.31
CA SER A 868 -9.92 -5.02 -31.59
C SER A 868 -8.45 -4.97 -32.01
N ILE A 869 -8.18 -4.84 -33.30
CA ILE A 869 -6.87 -4.50 -33.85
C ILE A 869 -6.95 -3.05 -34.32
N LYS A 870 -6.26 -2.17 -33.60
CA LYS A 870 -6.20 -0.74 -33.89
C LYS A 870 -4.85 -0.41 -34.49
N PHE A 871 -4.65 0.84 -34.91
CA PHE A 871 -3.35 1.30 -35.38
C PHE A 871 -3.02 2.72 -34.92
N ILE A 872 -1.74 3.05 -35.01
CA ILE A 872 -1.17 4.39 -34.79
C ILE A 872 -0.63 4.88 -36.13
N PRO A 873 -1.12 5.99 -36.70
CA PRO A 873 -0.55 6.55 -37.91
C PRO A 873 0.87 7.06 -37.70
N ALA A 874 1.70 6.92 -38.73
CA ALA A 874 3.03 7.52 -38.80
C ALA A 874 2.90 9.01 -39.18
N PHE A 875 2.32 9.80 -38.26
CA PHE A 875 1.91 11.20 -38.48
C PHE A 875 2.99 12.09 -39.11
N GLN A 876 4.26 11.84 -38.82
CA GLN A 876 5.39 12.60 -39.35
C GLN A 876 5.47 12.55 -40.88
N HIS A 877 5.16 11.41 -41.51
CA HIS A 877 5.15 11.29 -42.97
C HIS A 877 4.04 12.13 -43.62
N PHE A 878 3.03 12.51 -42.85
CA PHE A 878 1.92 13.36 -43.29
C PHE A 878 2.09 14.80 -42.81
N GLY A 879 3.25 15.18 -42.24
CA GLY A 879 3.50 16.53 -41.74
C GLY A 879 2.78 16.86 -40.43
N PHE A 880 2.43 15.85 -39.63
CA PHE A 880 1.77 16.01 -38.33
C PHE A 880 2.59 15.45 -37.17
N SER A 881 2.23 15.84 -35.95
CA SER A 881 2.74 15.33 -34.69
C SER A 881 1.59 14.95 -33.77
N GLN A 882 1.75 13.87 -33.01
CA GLN A 882 0.79 13.52 -31.96
C GLN A 882 1.22 14.15 -30.63
N SER A 883 0.41 15.08 -30.13
CA SER A 883 0.72 15.86 -28.94
C SER A 883 -0.30 15.62 -27.82
N TYR A 884 0.13 15.84 -26.58
CA TYR A 884 -0.69 15.77 -25.39
C TYR A 884 -0.53 17.04 -24.58
N LEU A 885 -1.62 17.47 -23.96
CA LEU A 885 -1.64 18.53 -22.98
C LEU A 885 -2.29 18.01 -21.70
N TYR A 886 -1.50 17.88 -20.64
CA TYR A 886 -2.04 17.90 -19.29
C TYR A 886 -2.21 19.36 -18.87
N LEU A 887 -3.38 19.72 -18.34
CA LEU A 887 -3.65 21.07 -17.86
C LEU A 887 -4.42 21.00 -16.55
N TYR A 888 -4.02 21.83 -15.58
CA TYR A 888 -4.75 22.08 -14.35
C TYR A 888 -4.90 23.60 -14.16
N PRO A 889 -6.10 24.15 -14.39
CA PRO A 889 -6.33 25.59 -14.25
C PRO A 889 -6.53 26.05 -12.80
N THR A 890 -6.28 27.33 -12.54
CA THR A 890 -6.69 28.03 -11.31
C THR A 890 -8.16 28.46 -11.37
N ASP A 891 -8.69 28.73 -12.58
CA ASP A 891 -10.09 29.06 -12.85
C ASP A 891 -10.50 28.55 -14.24
N LEU A 892 -11.29 27.47 -14.27
CA LEU A 892 -11.80 26.85 -15.50
C LEU A 892 -12.71 27.80 -16.30
N ASN A 893 -13.41 28.74 -15.64
CA ASN A 893 -14.33 29.65 -16.35
C ASN A 893 -13.58 30.68 -17.20
N LYS A 894 -12.30 30.92 -16.91
CA LYS A 894 -11.41 31.77 -17.73
C LYS A 894 -10.79 31.02 -18.90
N ILE A 895 -10.94 29.70 -18.96
CA ILE A 895 -10.52 28.90 -20.10
C ILE A 895 -11.66 28.84 -21.10
N ASP A 896 -11.39 29.33 -22.32
CA ASP A 896 -12.23 29.08 -23.47
C ASP A 896 -12.02 27.63 -23.93
N LEU A 897 -12.86 26.74 -23.40
CA LEU A 897 -12.81 25.32 -23.72
C LEU A 897 -13.09 25.03 -25.20
N LYS A 898 -13.78 25.93 -25.91
CA LYS A 898 -14.04 25.77 -27.35
C LYS A 898 -12.79 26.08 -28.17
N LEU A 899 -12.01 27.09 -27.76
CA LEU A 899 -10.67 27.32 -28.31
C LEU A 899 -9.67 26.24 -27.90
N LEU A 900 -9.75 25.73 -26.68
CA LEU A 900 -8.83 24.68 -26.21
C LEU A 900 -9.08 23.37 -26.97
N LEU A 901 -10.35 22.98 -27.11
CA LEU A 901 -10.77 21.87 -27.96
C LEU A 901 -10.92 22.32 -29.41
N MET A 902 -9.81 22.81 -29.98
CA MET A 902 -9.69 23.13 -31.40
C MET A 902 -10.19 21.98 -32.30
N ASN A 903 -10.44 22.25 -33.58
CA ASN A 903 -10.85 21.26 -34.58
C ASN A 903 -9.83 20.11 -34.85
N ILE A 904 -8.80 19.96 -34.02
CA ILE A 904 -7.71 18.98 -34.10
C ILE A 904 -7.55 18.10 -32.83
N PHE A 905 -8.44 18.21 -31.85
CA PHE A 905 -8.43 17.30 -30.69
C PHE A 905 -8.82 15.87 -31.12
N GLN A 906 -8.28 14.87 -30.42
CA GLN A 906 -8.58 13.45 -30.67
C GLN A 906 -9.27 12.79 -29.49
N ASN A 907 -8.94 13.20 -28.27
CA ASN A 907 -9.52 12.68 -27.05
C ASN A 907 -9.28 13.65 -25.90
N VAL A 908 -10.21 13.71 -24.96
CA VAL A 908 -10.06 14.42 -23.69
C VAL A 908 -10.33 13.42 -22.58
N LYS A 909 -9.52 13.43 -21.53
CA LYS A 909 -9.73 12.63 -20.32
C LYS A 909 -9.53 13.48 -19.09
N TYR A 910 -10.15 13.09 -17.99
CA TYR A 910 -10.00 13.78 -16.70
C TYR A 910 -10.11 12.75 -15.57
N PRO A 911 -9.48 12.99 -14.40
CA PRO A 911 -9.59 12.11 -13.26
C PRO A 911 -11.02 12.16 -12.70
N ALA A 912 -11.54 11.01 -12.28
CA ALA A 912 -12.82 10.96 -11.58
C ALA A 912 -12.69 11.59 -10.18
N CYS A 913 -13.11 12.85 -10.03
CA CYS A 913 -13.08 13.60 -8.77
C CYS A 913 -14.18 14.67 -8.73
N LEU A 914 -14.70 14.95 -7.54
CA LEU A 914 -15.78 15.90 -7.25
C LEU A 914 -15.27 16.95 -6.26
N ASP A 915 -14.20 17.65 -6.64
CA ASP A 915 -13.66 18.80 -5.93
C ASP A 915 -13.30 19.90 -6.95
N ASP A 916 -12.61 20.95 -6.51
CA ASP A 916 -12.14 22.02 -7.41
C ASP A 916 -11.03 21.55 -8.38
N SER A 917 -10.61 20.27 -8.34
CA SER A 917 -9.52 19.75 -9.18
C SER A 917 -10.01 19.33 -10.57
N ASN A 918 -10.14 20.31 -11.47
CA ASN A 918 -10.56 20.06 -12.85
C ASN A 918 -9.37 19.91 -13.81
N SER A 919 -8.45 18.99 -13.51
CA SER A 919 -7.36 18.68 -14.43
C SER A 919 -7.85 17.82 -15.60
N PHE A 920 -7.25 17.97 -16.77
CA PHE A 920 -7.57 17.14 -17.92
C PHE A 920 -6.34 16.88 -18.79
N LEU A 921 -6.36 15.73 -19.44
CA LEU A 921 -5.38 15.24 -20.39
C LEU A 921 -6.02 15.22 -21.78
N ILE A 922 -5.60 16.13 -22.65
CA ILE A 922 -6.09 16.26 -24.02
C ILE A 922 -5.04 15.70 -24.97
N LYS A 923 -5.49 14.99 -26.01
CA LYS A 923 -4.66 14.48 -27.10
C LYS A 923 -5.02 15.24 -28.38
N TYR A 924 -4.01 15.71 -29.12
CA TYR A 924 -4.16 16.50 -30.35
C TYR A 924 -3.35 15.93 -31.51
N ILE A 925 -3.76 16.28 -32.74
CA ILE A 925 -2.90 16.25 -33.93
C ILE A 925 -2.46 17.69 -34.21
N MET A 926 -1.17 17.96 -34.25
CA MET A 926 -0.63 19.29 -34.56
C MET A 926 0.24 19.22 -35.82
N PRO A 927 0.37 20.29 -36.62
CA PRO A 927 1.41 20.36 -37.64
C PRO A 927 2.80 20.07 -37.04
N TYR A 928 3.61 19.32 -37.78
CA TYR A 928 4.97 18.97 -37.37
C TYR A 928 5.88 20.22 -37.41
N ASN A 929 6.82 20.34 -36.48
CA ASN A 929 7.76 21.48 -36.30
C ASN A 929 7.17 22.88 -36.08
N ILE A 930 5.87 23.09 -36.30
CA ILE A 930 5.17 24.36 -36.05
C ILE A 930 3.89 24.08 -35.26
N PRO A 931 3.99 23.62 -34.00
CA PRO A 931 2.83 23.66 -33.15
C PRO A 931 2.42 25.13 -33.04
N ASN A 932 1.25 25.49 -33.57
CA ASN A 932 0.74 26.85 -33.43
C ASN A 932 0.14 26.95 -32.04
N VAL A 933 1.02 27.08 -31.05
CA VAL A 933 0.67 27.10 -29.63
C VAL A 933 0.07 28.46 -29.26
N LYS A 934 -0.27 29.38 -30.19
CA LYS A 934 -0.67 30.77 -29.88
C LYS A 934 -1.67 30.94 -28.74
N TYR A 935 -2.73 30.13 -28.69
CA TYR A 935 -3.69 30.19 -27.58
C TYR A 935 -3.11 29.62 -26.27
N LEU A 936 -2.43 28.49 -26.33
CA LEU A 936 -1.72 27.92 -25.19
C LEU A 936 -0.61 28.84 -24.69
N ASN A 937 0.25 29.36 -25.56
CA ASN A 937 1.24 30.41 -25.32
C ASN A 937 0.62 31.67 -24.71
N CYS A 938 -0.59 32.05 -25.14
CA CYS A 938 -1.31 33.16 -24.52
C CYS A 938 -1.72 32.80 -23.09
N LEU A 939 -2.36 31.64 -22.89
CA LEU A 939 -2.75 31.17 -21.56
C LEU A 939 -1.53 31.01 -20.62
N THR A 940 -0.42 30.47 -21.12
CA THR A 940 0.82 30.27 -20.36
C THR A 940 1.53 31.60 -20.09
N LYS A 941 1.54 32.56 -21.03
CA LYS A 941 2.07 33.92 -20.80
C LYS A 941 1.28 34.68 -19.75
N THR A 942 -0.05 34.49 -19.66
CA THR A 942 -0.84 35.18 -18.63
C THR A 942 -0.57 34.69 -17.22
N LYS A 943 -0.02 33.47 -17.01
CA LYS A 943 0.38 32.80 -15.73
C LYS A 943 -0.62 32.84 -14.55
N GLN A 944 -1.73 33.56 -14.66
CA GLN A 944 -2.75 33.76 -13.63
C GLN A 944 -3.89 32.73 -13.72
N VAL A 945 -4.01 32.04 -14.86
CA VAL A 945 -5.12 31.12 -15.19
C VAL A 945 -4.71 29.65 -15.11
N ILE A 946 -3.40 29.36 -15.17
CA ILE A 946 -2.85 28.00 -15.16
C ILE A 946 -2.09 27.75 -13.86
N ARG A 947 -2.44 26.66 -13.17
CA ARG A 947 -1.69 26.17 -12.01
C ARG A 947 -0.57 25.23 -12.43
N GLU A 948 -0.88 24.28 -13.30
CA GLU A 948 0.08 23.29 -13.81
C GLU A 948 -0.25 23.00 -15.28
N TYR A 949 0.76 22.81 -16.12
CA TYR A 949 0.57 22.18 -17.43
C TYR A 949 1.78 21.37 -17.86
N CYS A 950 1.57 20.40 -18.74
CA CYS A 950 2.63 19.67 -19.43
C CYS A 950 2.17 19.41 -20.86
N LEU A 951 2.83 20.06 -21.83
CA LEU A 951 2.59 19.94 -23.27
C LEU A 951 3.74 19.15 -23.90
N PHE A 952 3.44 18.04 -24.56
CA PHE A 952 4.48 17.19 -25.14
C PHE A 952 4.05 16.47 -26.40
N SER A 953 5.03 16.15 -27.25
CA SER A 953 4.87 15.34 -28.46
C SER A 953 5.56 13.99 -28.27
N ILE A 954 5.08 12.95 -28.96
CA ILE A 954 5.69 11.62 -28.94
C ILE A 954 6.82 11.52 -29.97
N LYS A 955 7.98 11.01 -29.55
CA LYS A 955 9.11 10.64 -30.41
C LYS A 955 9.11 9.18 -30.82
N LYS A 956 8.78 8.30 -29.88
CA LYS A 956 8.88 6.84 -30.04
C LYS A 956 7.82 6.14 -29.20
N ILE A 957 7.33 5.00 -29.68
CA ILE A 957 6.35 4.16 -28.97
C ILE A 957 6.88 2.74 -28.85
N ILE A 958 6.77 2.21 -27.63
CA ILE A 958 7.19 0.85 -27.28
C ILE A 958 5.98 0.15 -26.66
N PRO A 959 5.21 -0.67 -27.42
CA PRO A 959 4.19 -1.54 -26.86
C PRO A 959 4.82 -2.62 -25.97
N ILE A 960 4.16 -2.89 -24.85
CA ILE A 960 4.50 -3.99 -23.95
C ILE A 960 3.39 -5.04 -24.07
N LEU A 961 3.76 -6.26 -24.46
CA LEU A 961 2.90 -7.44 -24.34
C LEU A 961 3.75 -8.68 -24.05
N ARG A 962 3.58 -9.26 -22.87
CA ARG A 962 4.33 -10.46 -22.44
C ARG A 962 3.59 -11.24 -21.35
N PHE A 963 3.91 -12.53 -21.19
CA PHE A 963 3.22 -13.44 -20.25
C PHE A 963 4.18 -14.30 -19.41
N ASP A 964 5.48 -14.05 -19.50
CA ASP A 964 6.54 -14.90 -18.97
C ASP A 964 6.93 -14.64 -17.50
N TYR A 965 6.63 -13.45 -16.95
CA TYR A 965 6.96 -13.11 -15.56
C TYR A 965 5.81 -13.24 -14.56
N ASN A 966 4.65 -12.63 -14.84
CA ASN A 966 3.59 -12.47 -13.83
C ASN A 966 2.36 -13.35 -14.08
N LEU A 967 2.53 -14.55 -14.64
CA LEU A 967 1.44 -15.49 -14.90
C LEU A 967 1.66 -16.80 -14.16
N GLY A 968 0.79 -17.10 -13.19
CA GLY A 968 0.74 -18.36 -12.46
C GLY A 968 -0.40 -19.29 -12.91
N VAL A 969 -0.55 -20.42 -12.21
CA VAL A 969 -1.56 -21.45 -12.53
C VAL A 969 -3.00 -20.91 -12.48
N ASP A 970 -3.27 -19.98 -11.55
CA ASP A 970 -4.60 -19.40 -11.32
C ASP A 970 -4.81 -18.03 -12.01
N GLY A 971 -3.84 -17.59 -12.83
CA GLY A 971 -3.87 -16.31 -13.54
C GLY A 971 -2.76 -15.35 -13.11
N TRP A 972 -3.04 -14.04 -13.15
CA TRP A 972 -2.02 -13.02 -12.89
C TRP A 972 -1.46 -13.06 -11.45
N THR A 973 -0.14 -13.03 -11.33
CA THR A 973 0.60 -12.95 -10.06
C THR A 973 1.29 -11.59 -9.93
N TYR A 974 0.53 -10.54 -9.58
CA TYR A 974 1.09 -9.21 -9.31
C TYR A 974 1.43 -9.04 -7.84
N LYS A 975 2.71 -9.22 -7.48
CA LYS A 975 3.21 -9.02 -6.12
C LYS A 975 4.20 -7.86 -6.07
N LYS A 976 4.05 -6.98 -5.06
CA LYS A 976 4.92 -5.80 -4.91
C LYS A 976 6.39 -6.18 -4.73
N ASP A 977 6.65 -7.27 -4.01
CA ASP A 977 8.00 -7.72 -3.65
C ASP A 977 8.75 -8.24 -4.89
N GLU A 978 8.06 -8.98 -5.76
CA GLU A 978 8.60 -9.45 -7.04
C GLU A 978 9.00 -8.26 -7.93
N PHE A 979 8.17 -7.21 -7.96
CA PHE A 979 8.50 -5.98 -8.66
C PHE A 979 9.67 -5.23 -8.00
N LYS A 980 9.72 -5.13 -6.67
CA LYS A 980 10.80 -4.49 -5.92
C LYS A 980 12.15 -5.16 -6.23
N LYS A 981 12.20 -6.49 -6.22
CA LYS A 981 13.41 -7.26 -6.57
C LYS A 981 13.79 -7.12 -8.04
N TYR A 982 12.82 -7.20 -8.95
CA TYR A 982 13.06 -6.99 -10.37
C TYR A 982 13.68 -5.62 -10.63
N LEU A 983 13.10 -4.59 -10.02
CA LEU A 983 13.60 -3.23 -10.04
C LEU A 983 15.05 -3.15 -9.51
N GLN A 984 15.29 -3.65 -8.30
CA GLN A 984 16.60 -3.63 -7.65
C GLN A 984 17.67 -4.38 -8.46
N ASN A 985 17.35 -5.53 -9.04
CA ASN A 985 18.29 -6.25 -9.91
C ASN A 985 18.64 -5.46 -11.17
N ILE A 986 17.68 -4.77 -11.79
CA ILE A 986 17.97 -3.90 -12.94
C ILE A 986 18.86 -2.73 -12.54
N LEU A 987 18.61 -2.14 -11.36
CA LEU A 987 19.37 -0.98 -10.89
C LEU A 987 20.80 -1.35 -10.46
N PHE A 988 20.99 -2.50 -9.81
CA PHE A 988 22.21 -2.77 -9.04
C PHE A 988 22.98 -4.03 -9.45
N ASN A 989 22.44 -4.89 -10.31
CA ASN A 989 23.11 -6.11 -10.75
C ASN A 989 23.54 -6.01 -12.23
N PRO A 990 24.80 -5.65 -12.53
CA PRO A 990 25.27 -5.48 -13.91
C PRO A 990 25.27 -6.80 -14.71
N ASN A 991 25.34 -7.94 -14.03
CA ASN A 991 25.30 -9.26 -14.64
C ASN A 991 23.86 -9.78 -14.83
N TYR A 992 22.84 -9.02 -14.39
CA TYR A 992 21.45 -9.41 -14.52
C TYR A 992 20.98 -9.22 -15.96
N ASN A 993 21.28 -10.22 -16.78
CA ASN A 993 20.86 -10.26 -18.16
C ASN A 993 19.47 -10.90 -18.25
N ILE A 994 18.42 -10.07 -18.09
CA ILE A 994 17.09 -10.51 -18.46
C ILE A 994 17.06 -10.68 -19.97
N SER A 995 16.64 -11.86 -20.45
CA SER A 995 16.18 -12.00 -21.84
C SER A 995 14.90 -11.18 -21.99
N VAL A 996 15.05 -9.87 -22.15
CA VAL A 996 13.95 -8.99 -22.51
C VAL A 996 13.56 -9.40 -23.94
N PRO A 997 12.33 -9.87 -24.18
CA PRO A 997 11.85 -10.12 -25.54
C PRO A 997 12.10 -8.86 -26.35
N LYS A 998 12.60 -9.00 -27.58
CA LYS A 998 12.86 -7.86 -28.47
C LYS A 998 11.58 -7.02 -28.54
N LEU A 999 11.62 -5.85 -27.92
CA LEU A 999 10.48 -4.95 -27.89
C LEU A 999 10.28 -4.40 -29.30
N LYS A 1000 9.04 -4.41 -29.78
CA LYS A 1000 8.72 -3.67 -31.00
C LYS A 1000 8.88 -2.20 -30.71
N GLU A 1001 9.62 -1.52 -31.56
CA GLU A 1001 9.81 -0.09 -31.46
C GLU A 1001 9.18 0.57 -32.68
N PHE A 1002 8.47 1.65 -32.45
CA PHE A 1002 7.91 2.47 -33.51
C PHE A 1002 8.47 3.88 -33.39
N GLU A 1003 9.43 4.20 -34.26
CA GLU A 1003 10.02 5.52 -34.36
C GLU A 1003 9.06 6.48 -35.07
N ILE A 1004 8.65 7.53 -34.38
CA ILE A 1004 7.79 8.60 -34.90
C ILE A 1004 8.64 9.80 -35.34
N ALA A 1005 9.91 9.88 -34.94
CA ALA A 1005 10.75 11.06 -35.08
C ALA A 1005 11.56 11.17 -36.39
N ASN A 1006 11.59 10.15 -37.25
CA ASN A 1006 12.36 10.22 -38.49
C ASN A 1006 11.56 10.98 -39.56
N ASN A 1007 12.04 12.18 -39.91
CA ASN A 1007 11.42 13.04 -40.91
C ASN A 1007 11.36 12.33 -42.27
N SER A 1008 10.27 12.51 -43.01
CA SER A 1008 10.39 12.56 -44.46
C SER A 1008 10.70 14.01 -44.87
N ASP A 1009 11.69 14.22 -45.72
CA ASP A 1009 12.05 15.56 -46.21
C ASP A 1009 10.90 16.24 -46.97
N THR A 1010 9.92 15.45 -47.41
CA THR A 1010 8.66 15.92 -47.99
C THR A 1010 7.49 15.17 -47.35
N PRO A 1011 6.55 15.86 -46.66
CA PRO A 1011 5.34 15.22 -46.16
C PRO A 1011 4.36 14.93 -47.31
N PHE A 1012 3.54 13.88 -47.16
CA PHE A 1012 2.45 13.58 -48.08
C PHE A 1012 1.45 14.74 -48.12
N THR A 1013 1.16 15.21 -49.34
CA THR A 1013 0.24 16.32 -49.60
C THR A 1013 -1.23 15.88 -49.40
N PRO A 1014 -2.17 16.83 -49.25
CA PRO A 1014 -3.60 16.51 -49.15
C PRO A 1014 -4.15 15.72 -50.34
N GLU A 1015 -3.53 15.86 -51.51
CA GLU A 1015 -3.93 15.21 -52.76
C GLU A 1015 -3.30 13.82 -52.95
N SER A 1016 -2.36 13.42 -52.09
CA SER A 1016 -1.71 12.12 -52.17
C SER A 1016 -2.67 10.96 -51.88
N LEU A 1017 -2.46 9.83 -52.57
CA LEU A 1017 -3.25 8.61 -52.37
C LEU A 1017 -3.09 8.06 -50.94
N GLU A 1018 -1.92 8.24 -50.33
CA GLU A 1018 -1.59 7.85 -48.97
C GLU A 1018 -2.41 8.67 -47.96
N TYR A 1019 -2.49 9.99 -48.15
CA TYR A 1019 -3.27 10.86 -47.27
C TYR A 1019 -4.77 10.57 -47.41
N ASP A 1020 -5.31 10.44 -48.63
CA ASP A 1020 -6.71 10.02 -48.81
C ASP A 1020 -6.95 8.69 -48.11
N SER A 1021 -6.12 7.66 -48.38
CA SER A 1021 -6.23 6.34 -47.74
C SER A 1021 -6.26 6.44 -46.22
N LEU A 1022 -5.37 7.24 -45.60
CA LEU A 1022 -5.34 7.42 -44.16
C LEU A 1022 -6.63 8.07 -43.66
N THR A 1023 -7.11 9.13 -44.30
CA THR A 1023 -8.33 9.84 -43.87
C THR A 1023 -9.61 9.01 -44.02
N GLN A 1024 -9.62 8.00 -44.89
CA GLN A 1024 -10.74 7.05 -45.02
C GLN A 1024 -10.79 6.01 -43.90
N ILE A 1025 -9.65 5.71 -43.25
CA ILE A 1025 -9.56 4.68 -42.20
C ILE A 1025 -9.28 5.26 -40.80
N TYR A 1026 -8.97 6.55 -40.73
CA TYR A 1026 -8.64 7.27 -39.52
C TYR A 1026 -9.42 8.59 -39.43
N ASP A 1027 -10.35 8.66 -38.49
CA ASP A 1027 -11.09 9.87 -38.14
C ASP A 1027 -10.92 10.21 -36.63
N TYR A 1028 -11.98 10.55 -35.91
CA TYR A 1028 -11.99 10.60 -34.45
C TYR A 1028 -11.57 9.28 -33.78
N HIS A 1029 -11.84 8.15 -34.43
CA HIS A 1029 -11.53 6.80 -33.99
C HIS A 1029 -10.87 6.01 -35.13
N SER A 1030 -9.73 5.37 -34.85
CA SER A 1030 -9.21 4.38 -35.78
C SER A 1030 -10.21 3.23 -35.95
N ILE A 1031 -10.39 2.79 -37.19
CA ILE A 1031 -11.18 1.59 -37.48
C ILE A 1031 -10.58 0.36 -36.77
N ASP A 1032 -11.43 -0.63 -36.53
CA ASP A 1032 -11.00 -1.95 -36.09
C ASP A 1032 -10.60 -2.79 -37.31
N ILE A 1033 -9.30 -2.91 -37.60
CA ILE A 1033 -8.75 -3.57 -38.80
C ILE A 1033 -9.34 -4.99 -38.97
N LYS A 1034 -9.46 -5.76 -37.87
CA LYS A 1034 -9.98 -7.14 -37.94
C LYS A 1034 -11.44 -7.22 -38.38
N SER A 1035 -12.21 -6.14 -38.25
CA SER A 1035 -13.61 -6.08 -38.65
C SER A 1035 -13.76 -5.90 -40.18
N TYR A 1036 -12.71 -5.42 -40.85
CA TYR A 1036 -12.71 -5.19 -42.31
C TYR A 1036 -11.96 -6.27 -43.08
N LEU A 1037 -10.82 -6.76 -42.56
CA LEU A 1037 -10.05 -7.82 -43.21
C LEU A 1037 -10.91 -9.10 -43.33
N GLY A 1038 -11.09 -9.56 -44.57
CA GLY A 1038 -11.94 -10.71 -44.91
C GLY A 1038 -13.42 -10.38 -45.18
N THR A 1039 -13.79 -9.11 -45.30
CA THR A 1039 -15.13 -8.68 -45.74
C THR A 1039 -15.16 -8.30 -47.22
N ARG A 1040 -16.35 -8.05 -47.78
CA ARG A 1040 -16.51 -7.54 -49.16
C ARG A 1040 -16.15 -6.05 -49.32
N ASN A 1041 -15.60 -5.39 -48.30
CA ASN A 1041 -15.22 -3.98 -48.36
C ASN A 1041 -13.79 -3.81 -48.95
N TYR A 1042 -13.65 -4.18 -50.22
CA TYR A 1042 -12.35 -4.23 -50.92
C TYR A 1042 -11.60 -2.89 -50.92
N LYS A 1043 -12.32 -1.76 -50.99
CA LYS A 1043 -11.71 -0.42 -50.98
C LYS A 1043 -10.99 -0.13 -49.65
N THR A 1044 -11.67 -0.32 -48.52
CA THR A 1044 -11.07 -0.13 -47.19
C THR A 1044 -9.92 -1.12 -46.94
N ILE A 1045 -10.05 -2.36 -47.39
CA ILE A 1045 -8.99 -3.37 -47.28
C ILE A 1045 -7.74 -2.92 -48.05
N LYS A 1046 -7.90 -2.43 -49.29
CA LYS A 1046 -6.80 -1.91 -50.08
C LYS A 1046 -6.09 -0.75 -49.37
N HIS A 1047 -6.83 0.23 -48.85
CA HIS A 1047 -6.25 1.33 -48.08
C HIS A 1047 -5.43 0.85 -46.87
N ILE A 1048 -5.94 -0.13 -46.10
CA ILE A 1048 -5.21 -0.71 -44.96
C ILE A 1048 -3.90 -1.37 -45.42
N ILE A 1049 -3.97 -2.21 -46.46
CA ILE A 1049 -2.80 -2.98 -46.95
C ILE A 1049 -1.74 -2.05 -47.53
N ASP A 1050 -2.15 -1.06 -48.32
CA ASP A 1050 -1.23 -0.11 -48.95
C ASP A 1050 -0.49 0.71 -47.88
N LEU A 1051 -1.19 1.14 -46.81
CA LEU A 1051 -0.58 1.87 -45.70
C LEU A 1051 0.32 1.00 -44.82
N LEU A 1052 -0.02 -0.28 -44.60
CA LEU A 1052 0.85 -1.23 -43.89
C LEU A 1052 2.13 -1.49 -44.69
N LYS A 1053 2.03 -1.82 -45.99
CA LYS A 1053 3.20 -2.08 -46.85
C LYS A 1053 4.20 -0.91 -46.91
N LYS A 1054 3.70 0.32 -46.76
CA LYS A 1054 4.51 1.55 -46.73
C LYS A 1054 4.98 1.95 -45.34
N ASN A 1055 4.72 1.15 -44.30
CA ASN A 1055 5.00 1.45 -42.90
C ASN A 1055 4.35 2.76 -42.39
N LEU A 1056 3.21 3.15 -42.96
CA LEU A 1056 2.51 4.41 -42.64
C LEU A 1056 1.48 4.28 -41.51
N ILE A 1057 1.14 3.04 -41.12
CA ILE A 1057 0.33 2.74 -39.95
C ILE A 1057 0.95 1.59 -39.14
N PHE A 1058 0.97 1.73 -37.82
CA PHE A 1058 1.50 0.71 -36.91
C PHE A 1058 0.36 -0.01 -36.18
N PRO A 1059 0.06 -1.28 -36.48
CA PRO A 1059 -1.04 -2.02 -35.87
C PRO A 1059 -0.70 -2.47 -34.43
N TYR A 1060 -1.70 -2.49 -33.55
CA TYR A 1060 -1.59 -3.00 -32.19
C TYR A 1060 -2.88 -3.67 -31.69
N LEU A 1061 -2.72 -4.57 -30.73
CA LEU A 1061 -3.82 -5.34 -30.14
C LEU A 1061 -4.47 -4.58 -28.98
N SER A 1062 -5.80 -4.55 -28.95
CA SER A 1062 -6.58 -4.29 -27.75
C SER A 1062 -7.15 -5.61 -27.24
N LEU A 1063 -6.92 -5.90 -25.96
CA LEU A 1063 -7.24 -7.19 -25.36
C LEU A 1063 -8.58 -7.18 -24.58
N LYS A 1064 -9.16 -8.35 -24.39
CA LYS A 1064 -10.31 -8.66 -23.52
C LYS A 1064 -10.08 -10.00 -22.82
N ASN A 1065 -10.92 -10.34 -21.85
CA ASN A 1065 -10.93 -11.65 -21.18
C ASN A 1065 -9.62 -12.01 -20.43
N LEU A 1066 -8.81 -11.01 -20.10
CA LEU A 1066 -7.60 -11.15 -19.29
C LEU A 1066 -7.71 -10.41 -17.95
N ASN A 1067 -8.91 -10.04 -17.50
CA ASN A 1067 -9.11 -9.35 -16.21
C ASN A 1067 -8.32 -8.02 -16.04
N LEU A 1068 -7.86 -7.38 -17.13
CA LEU A 1068 -7.08 -6.13 -17.13
C LEU A 1068 -8.01 -4.91 -17.06
N HIS A 1069 -8.45 -4.57 -15.85
CA HIS A 1069 -9.46 -3.54 -15.68
C HIS A 1069 -8.93 -2.22 -15.10
N GLU A 1070 -7.73 -2.20 -14.50
CA GLU A 1070 -7.08 -0.97 -14.03
C GLU A 1070 -6.23 -0.33 -15.11
N LYS A 1071 -6.17 1.00 -15.07
CA LYS A 1071 -5.29 1.77 -15.95
C LYS A 1071 -4.62 2.88 -15.16
N ILE A 1072 -3.30 2.94 -15.30
CA ILE A 1072 -2.46 4.00 -14.74
C ILE A 1072 -1.69 4.67 -15.87
N SER A 1073 -1.52 5.99 -15.80
CA SER A 1073 -0.72 6.77 -16.73
C SER A 1073 0.30 7.60 -15.95
N ILE A 1074 1.57 7.33 -16.16
CA ILE A 1074 2.69 8.02 -15.52
C ILE A 1074 3.29 8.97 -16.55
N ILE A 1075 3.57 10.22 -16.18
CA ILE A 1075 4.23 11.21 -17.05
C ILE A 1075 5.45 11.75 -16.31
N ILE A 1076 6.62 11.60 -16.94
CA ILE A 1076 7.93 12.01 -16.45
C ILE A 1076 8.53 12.96 -17.51
N PRO A 1077 8.32 14.28 -17.39
CA PRO A 1077 8.70 15.22 -18.45
C PRO A 1077 10.21 15.37 -18.61
N ASN A 1078 10.96 15.65 -17.54
CA ASN A 1078 12.38 15.99 -17.65
C ASN A 1078 13.27 14.87 -17.10
N LEU A 1079 13.77 14.00 -17.98
CA LEU A 1079 14.61 12.86 -17.63
C LEU A 1079 16.03 13.01 -18.20
N LYS A 1080 17.04 12.60 -17.43
CA LYS A 1080 18.40 12.40 -17.93
C LYS A 1080 18.39 11.30 -19.02
N PRO A 1081 19.06 11.47 -20.18
CA PRO A 1081 19.00 10.51 -21.28
C PRO A 1081 19.37 9.08 -20.88
N GLU A 1082 20.38 8.94 -20.03
CA GLU A 1082 20.88 7.66 -19.49
C GLU A 1082 19.84 6.85 -18.71
N LEU A 1083 18.79 7.49 -18.19
CA LEU A 1083 17.75 6.83 -17.40
C LEU A 1083 16.62 6.24 -18.25
N ASN A 1084 16.50 6.63 -19.53
CA ASN A 1084 15.40 6.17 -20.40
C ASN A 1084 15.40 4.64 -20.51
N GLU A 1085 16.53 4.05 -20.88
CA GLU A 1085 16.65 2.59 -21.05
C GLU A 1085 16.40 1.84 -19.74
N THR A 1086 16.91 2.36 -18.63
CA THR A 1086 16.72 1.78 -17.30
C THR A 1086 15.24 1.76 -16.93
N LEU A 1087 14.53 2.87 -17.10
CA LEU A 1087 13.09 2.93 -16.84
C LEU A 1087 12.30 2.03 -17.80
N ILE A 1088 12.66 1.96 -19.08
CA ILE A 1088 12.03 1.05 -20.04
C ILE A 1088 12.17 -0.41 -19.58
N LYS A 1089 13.38 -0.82 -19.16
CA LYS A 1089 13.63 -2.17 -18.63
C LYS A 1089 12.78 -2.42 -17.37
N ILE A 1090 12.76 -1.49 -16.42
CA ILE A 1090 12.00 -1.63 -15.16
C ILE A 1090 10.49 -1.80 -15.43
N PHE A 1091 9.91 -0.95 -16.27
CA PHE A 1091 8.48 -0.99 -16.56
C PHE A 1091 8.08 -2.13 -17.51
N ASN A 1092 9.05 -2.81 -18.12
CA ASN A 1092 8.83 -4.06 -18.86
C ASN A 1092 8.57 -5.28 -17.95
N PHE A 1093 8.56 -5.09 -16.63
CA PHE A 1093 7.97 -6.05 -15.68
C PHE A 1093 6.49 -6.30 -15.98
N PHE A 1094 5.74 -5.26 -16.36
CA PHE A 1094 4.29 -5.32 -16.53
C PHE A 1094 3.89 -6.04 -17.83
N ASN A 1095 2.74 -6.72 -17.84
CA ASN A 1095 2.39 -7.60 -18.96
C ASN A 1095 1.78 -6.90 -20.17
N TYR A 1096 1.08 -5.78 -19.97
CA TYR A 1096 0.41 -5.06 -21.06
C TYR A 1096 0.44 -3.55 -20.85
N GLY A 1097 0.94 -2.82 -21.84
CA GLY A 1097 1.13 -1.37 -21.73
C GLY A 1097 1.76 -0.73 -22.94
N PHE A 1098 2.06 0.56 -22.81
CA PHE A 1098 2.77 1.36 -23.80
C PHE A 1098 3.71 2.33 -23.08
N ILE A 1099 4.96 2.37 -23.51
CA ILE A 1099 5.91 3.41 -23.13
C ILE A 1099 6.06 4.35 -24.33
N TYR A 1100 6.01 5.66 -24.08
CA TYR A 1100 6.18 6.71 -25.07
C TYR A 1100 7.37 7.55 -24.66
N GLU A 1101 8.36 7.72 -25.54
CA GLU A 1101 9.37 8.74 -25.37
C GLU A 1101 8.80 10.09 -25.82
N ILE A 1102 8.99 11.12 -25.00
CA ILE A 1102 8.33 12.41 -25.17
C ILE A 1102 9.32 13.58 -25.12
N LYS A 1103 9.00 14.65 -25.83
CA LYS A 1103 9.66 15.98 -25.74
C LYS A 1103 8.62 17.08 -25.63
N GLY A 1104 8.95 18.17 -24.96
CA GLY A 1104 8.03 19.30 -24.82
C GLY A 1104 8.40 20.25 -23.70
N GLU A 1105 7.38 20.77 -23.03
CA GLU A 1105 7.50 21.76 -21.97
C GLU A 1105 6.49 21.52 -20.85
N TYR A 1106 6.80 21.97 -19.64
CA TYR A 1106 5.89 21.95 -18.51
C TYR A 1106 6.11 23.14 -17.58
N PHE A 1107 5.09 23.43 -16.78
CA PHE A 1107 5.10 24.50 -15.79
C PHE A 1107 4.32 24.08 -14.56
N ILE A 1108 4.83 24.49 -13.40
CA ILE A 1108 4.19 24.36 -12.10
C ILE A 1108 4.17 25.75 -11.47
N TYR A 1109 3.03 26.19 -10.96
CA TYR A 1109 2.88 27.49 -10.32
C TYR A 1109 3.93 27.68 -9.22
N GLY A 1110 4.69 28.77 -9.32
CA GLY A 1110 5.84 29.07 -8.46
C GLY A 1110 7.19 28.87 -9.15
N PHE A 1111 7.25 28.22 -10.31
CA PHE A 1111 8.43 28.26 -11.17
C PHE A 1111 8.63 29.66 -11.79
N PRO A 1112 9.88 30.11 -12.00
CA PRO A 1112 10.15 31.39 -12.65
C PRO A 1112 9.69 31.39 -14.12
N GLN A 1113 9.92 30.27 -14.83
CA GLN A 1113 9.61 30.08 -16.25
C GLN A 1113 9.20 28.62 -16.53
N GLU A 1114 8.57 28.38 -17.68
CA GLU A 1114 8.37 27.01 -18.17
C GLU A 1114 9.71 26.27 -18.37
N VAL A 1115 9.69 24.97 -18.14
CA VAL A 1115 10.86 24.10 -18.29
C VAL A 1115 10.71 23.32 -19.60
N GLN A 1116 11.64 23.55 -20.52
CA GLN A 1116 11.76 22.80 -21.78
C GLN A 1116 12.51 21.49 -21.54
N PHE A 1117 12.09 20.41 -22.19
CA PHE A 1117 12.74 19.11 -22.12
C PHE A 1117 12.77 18.39 -23.47
N GLN A 1118 13.88 17.71 -23.74
CA GLN A 1118 14.05 16.88 -24.93
C GLN A 1118 13.83 15.40 -24.66
N ASN A 1119 13.98 14.95 -23.42
CA ASN A 1119 13.88 13.55 -23.04
C ASN A 1119 12.95 13.41 -21.84
N GLY A 1120 11.91 12.61 -22.01
CA GLY A 1120 10.95 12.26 -20.98
C GLY A 1120 10.21 11.00 -21.37
N LEU A 1121 9.41 10.47 -20.45
CA LEU A 1121 8.61 9.26 -20.66
C LEU A 1121 7.14 9.50 -20.28
N MET A 1122 6.23 8.97 -21.10
CA MET A 1122 4.86 8.69 -20.69
C MET A 1122 4.69 7.18 -20.66
N ILE A 1123 4.18 6.61 -19.57
CA ILE A 1123 4.00 5.18 -19.39
C ILE A 1123 2.51 4.91 -19.14
N LYS A 1124 1.91 4.02 -19.92
CA LYS A 1124 0.50 3.60 -19.76
C LYS A 1124 0.47 2.11 -19.49
N LEU A 1125 0.05 1.71 -18.29
CA LEU A 1125 -0.07 0.31 -17.90
C LEU A 1125 -1.54 -0.08 -17.78
N TYR A 1126 -1.85 -1.32 -18.15
CA TYR A 1126 -3.13 -1.96 -17.94
C TYR A 1126 -2.93 -3.12 -16.98
N LEU A 1127 -3.54 -3.04 -15.81
CA LEU A 1127 -3.26 -3.95 -14.70
C LEU A 1127 -4.51 -4.78 -14.35
N PRO A 1128 -4.32 -6.02 -13.89
CA PRO A 1128 -5.41 -6.77 -13.28
C PRO A 1128 -5.72 -6.24 -11.87
N LYS A 1129 -6.60 -6.94 -11.16
CA LYS A 1129 -6.83 -6.68 -9.74
C LYS A 1129 -5.52 -6.91 -8.97
N CYS A 1130 -4.94 -5.84 -8.42
CA CYS A 1130 -3.73 -5.88 -7.60
C CYS A 1130 -3.74 -4.80 -6.51
N GLU A 1131 -2.75 -4.83 -5.62
CA GLU A 1131 -2.53 -3.82 -4.59
C GLU A 1131 -1.86 -2.57 -5.19
N LEU A 1132 -2.58 -1.83 -6.04
CA LEU A 1132 -2.02 -0.69 -6.80
C LEU A 1132 -1.30 0.33 -5.91
N HIS A 1133 -1.78 0.54 -4.69
CA HIS A 1133 -1.18 1.44 -3.72
C HIS A 1133 0.28 1.09 -3.37
N GLU A 1134 0.64 -0.20 -3.35
CA GLU A 1134 1.99 -0.66 -3.06
C GLU A 1134 2.93 -0.47 -4.26
N PHE A 1135 2.46 -0.78 -5.48
CA PHE A 1135 3.24 -0.50 -6.70
C PHE A 1135 3.53 0.99 -6.86
N VAL A 1136 2.54 1.85 -6.58
CA VAL A 1136 2.73 3.30 -6.67
C VAL A 1136 3.74 3.80 -5.64
N ARG A 1137 3.79 3.22 -4.43
CA ARG A 1137 4.83 3.53 -3.43
C ARG A 1137 6.23 3.17 -3.95
N LEU A 1138 6.38 2.03 -4.63
CA LEU A 1138 7.64 1.62 -5.23
C LEU A 1138 8.04 2.53 -6.41
N PHE A 1139 7.08 3.06 -7.18
CA PHE A 1139 7.38 4.07 -8.20
C PHE A 1139 7.89 5.37 -7.57
N ASP A 1140 7.27 5.84 -6.49
CA ASP A 1140 7.72 7.05 -5.79
C ASP A 1140 9.15 6.85 -5.23
N LEU A 1141 9.46 5.67 -4.69
CA LEU A 1141 10.80 5.30 -4.20
C LEU A 1141 11.84 5.22 -5.33
N LEU A 1142 11.47 4.63 -6.47
CA LEU A 1142 12.29 4.63 -7.68
C LEU A 1142 12.62 6.06 -8.12
N PHE A 1143 11.62 6.93 -8.15
CA PHE A 1143 11.81 8.31 -8.58
C PHE A 1143 12.63 9.13 -7.57
N GLU A 1144 12.53 8.85 -6.27
CA GLU A 1144 13.45 9.42 -5.27
C GLU A 1144 14.91 9.01 -5.54
N TYR A 1145 15.16 7.71 -5.74
CA TYR A 1145 16.50 7.19 -6.02
C TYR A 1145 17.12 7.78 -7.28
N LEU A 1146 16.33 7.89 -8.36
CA LEU A 1146 16.76 8.45 -9.64
C LEU A 1146 16.78 9.99 -9.67
N GLU A 1147 16.50 10.65 -8.54
CA GLU A 1147 16.41 12.10 -8.40
C GLU A 1147 15.37 12.77 -9.34
N ILE A 1148 14.33 12.04 -9.70
CA ILE A 1148 13.23 12.52 -10.54
C ILE A 1148 12.26 13.32 -9.65
N LYS A 1149 12.32 14.65 -9.76
CA LYS A 1149 11.54 15.56 -8.91
C LYS A 1149 10.09 15.69 -9.37
N ASP A 1150 9.89 15.91 -10.67
CA ASP A 1150 8.61 16.30 -11.25
C ASP A 1150 8.00 15.14 -12.03
N TYR A 1151 6.89 14.59 -11.54
CA TYR A 1151 6.17 13.50 -12.21
C TYR A 1151 4.68 13.48 -11.86
N LEU A 1152 3.87 12.94 -12.78
CA LEU A 1152 2.43 12.73 -12.63
C LEU A 1152 2.10 11.24 -12.60
N ILE A 1153 1.19 10.83 -11.72
CA ILE A 1153 0.65 9.46 -11.67
C ILE A 1153 -0.87 9.53 -11.73
N LEU A 1154 -1.41 9.48 -12.94
CA LEU A 1154 -2.84 9.62 -13.20
C LEU A 1154 -3.52 8.25 -13.17
N ASN A 1155 -4.37 8.03 -12.17
CA ASN A 1155 -5.33 6.93 -12.08
C ASN A 1155 -6.76 7.43 -12.36
N ASP A 1156 -7.71 6.51 -12.55
CA ASP A 1156 -9.14 6.81 -12.70
C ASP A 1156 -9.49 7.83 -13.81
N LEU A 1157 -8.71 7.86 -14.90
CA LEU A 1157 -8.97 8.73 -16.05
C LEU A 1157 -10.21 8.27 -16.84
N ILE A 1158 -11.30 9.04 -16.74
CA ILE A 1158 -12.57 8.84 -17.46
C ILE A 1158 -12.61 9.62 -18.77
N ASP A 1159 -13.56 9.26 -19.64
CA ASP A 1159 -13.66 9.79 -21.00
C ASP A 1159 -14.37 11.16 -21.03
N GLY A 1160 -13.82 12.09 -21.82
CA GLY A 1160 -14.24 13.48 -21.98
C GLY A 1160 -15.57 13.72 -22.69
N LYS A 1161 -16.32 12.69 -23.09
CA LYS A 1161 -17.55 12.82 -23.88
C LYS A 1161 -18.54 13.85 -23.34
N GLN A 1162 -18.78 13.88 -22.03
CA GLN A 1162 -19.73 14.84 -21.45
C GLN A 1162 -19.21 16.28 -21.53
N LEU A 1163 -17.89 16.48 -21.35
CA LEU A 1163 -17.25 17.77 -21.53
C LEU A 1163 -17.37 18.24 -22.99
N ILE A 1164 -17.11 17.37 -23.96
CA ILE A 1164 -17.29 17.69 -25.39
C ILE A 1164 -18.76 18.04 -25.67
N LYS A 1165 -19.70 17.30 -25.08
CA LYS A 1165 -21.15 17.52 -25.23
C LYS A 1165 -21.60 18.86 -24.64
N SER A 1166 -21.03 19.28 -23.51
CA SER A 1166 -21.36 20.56 -22.89
C SER A 1166 -20.82 21.77 -23.67
N ILE A 1167 -19.78 21.58 -24.48
CA ILE A 1167 -19.18 22.63 -25.33
C ILE A 1167 -19.87 22.73 -26.70
N PHE A 1168 -20.11 21.60 -27.37
CA PHE A 1168 -20.57 21.55 -28.77
C PHE A 1168 -22.01 21.07 -28.94
N GLY A 1169 -22.72 20.72 -27.86
CA GLY A 1169 -24.08 20.19 -27.91
C GLY A 1169 -24.12 18.70 -28.29
N LYS A 1170 -25.01 18.32 -29.21
CA LYS A 1170 -25.15 16.91 -29.63
C LYS A 1170 -23.85 16.40 -30.27
N LEU A 1171 -23.41 15.20 -29.87
CA LEU A 1171 -22.15 14.59 -30.34
C LEU A 1171 -22.25 13.96 -31.74
N ASP A 1172 -23.33 14.18 -32.51
CA ASP A 1172 -23.50 13.60 -33.84
C ASP A 1172 -22.40 14.06 -34.82
N PHE A 1173 -21.84 15.25 -34.61
CA PHE A 1173 -20.73 15.75 -35.42
C PHE A 1173 -19.49 14.83 -35.34
N LEU A 1174 -19.28 14.10 -34.23
CA LEU A 1174 -18.15 13.18 -34.08
C LEU A 1174 -18.17 12.03 -35.10
N LYS A 1175 -19.32 11.75 -35.73
CA LYS A 1175 -19.44 10.75 -36.81
C LYS A 1175 -18.80 11.21 -38.13
N LYS A 1176 -18.65 12.52 -38.33
CA LYS A 1176 -18.04 13.14 -39.52
C LYS A 1176 -16.76 13.91 -39.21
N TYR A 1177 -16.47 14.09 -37.92
CA TYR A 1177 -15.29 14.80 -37.43
C TYR A 1177 -14.01 14.02 -37.75
N ASN A 1178 -13.13 14.63 -38.55
CA ASN A 1178 -11.82 14.08 -38.82
C ASN A 1178 -10.74 15.13 -38.51
N PRO A 1179 -9.96 14.97 -37.42
CA PRO A 1179 -8.93 15.94 -37.05
C PRO A 1179 -7.82 16.08 -38.11
N LEU A 1180 -7.60 15.07 -38.97
CA LEU A 1180 -6.61 15.14 -40.05
C LEU A 1180 -7.01 16.15 -41.13
N LYS A 1181 -8.30 16.25 -41.44
CA LYS A 1181 -8.81 17.12 -42.52
C LYS A 1181 -8.91 18.58 -42.10
N ASN A 1182 -8.82 18.86 -40.80
CA ASN A 1182 -9.16 20.14 -40.19
C ASN A 1182 -7.98 21.13 -40.09
N LEU A 1183 -6.85 20.81 -40.72
CA LEU A 1183 -5.68 21.69 -40.85
C LEU A 1183 -5.67 22.35 -42.24
N LYS A 1184 -4.98 23.48 -42.37
CA LYS A 1184 -4.82 24.17 -43.66
C LYS A 1184 -3.50 23.75 -44.30
N TRP A 1185 -3.52 23.40 -45.57
CA TRP A 1185 -2.30 23.22 -46.35
C TRP A 1185 -1.85 24.56 -46.93
N ASN A 1186 -0.57 24.88 -46.76
CA ASN A 1186 0.07 26.01 -47.43
C ASN A 1186 0.79 25.49 -48.67
N GLU A 1187 0.35 25.90 -49.86
CA GLU A 1187 0.93 25.48 -51.14
C GLU A 1187 2.33 26.07 -51.39
N GLU A 1188 2.61 27.27 -50.87
CA GLU A 1188 3.90 27.95 -51.06
C GLU A 1188 4.99 27.23 -50.26
N ASP A 1189 4.75 27.04 -48.98
CA ASP A 1189 5.71 26.44 -48.05
C ASP A 1189 5.65 24.90 -48.03
N LYS A 1190 4.62 24.30 -48.65
CA LYS A 1190 4.33 22.85 -48.63
C LYS A 1190 4.27 22.27 -47.21
N ILE A 1191 3.64 23.00 -46.30
CA ILE A 1191 3.47 22.61 -44.90
C ILE A 1191 2.01 22.71 -44.46
N TRP A 1192 1.66 21.90 -43.46
CA TRP A 1192 0.40 22.06 -42.74
C TRP A 1192 0.49 23.23 -41.76
N MET A 1193 -0.60 23.98 -41.66
CA MET A 1193 -0.76 25.12 -40.78
C MET A 1193 -2.05 25.00 -39.99
N ASN A 1194 -2.02 25.51 -38.77
CA ASN A 1194 -3.23 25.70 -37.98
C ASN A 1194 -4.06 26.89 -38.51
N HIS A 1195 -5.37 26.83 -38.29
CA HIS A 1195 -6.24 27.98 -38.52
C HIS A 1195 -5.82 29.17 -37.65
N LYS A 1196 -6.01 30.40 -38.16
CA LYS A 1196 -5.84 31.63 -37.38
C LYS A 1196 -6.89 31.62 -36.25
N LEU A 1197 -6.42 31.66 -35.00
CA LEU A 1197 -7.27 31.60 -33.80
C LEU A 1197 -7.72 32.97 -33.28
N PHE A 1198 -7.09 34.04 -33.77
CA PHE A 1198 -7.34 35.41 -33.28
C PHE A 1198 -7.38 36.40 -34.43
N THR A 1199 -8.24 37.42 -34.34
CA THR A 1199 -8.21 38.59 -35.23
C THR A 1199 -6.99 39.46 -34.92
N GLU A 1200 -6.76 40.51 -35.71
CA GLU A 1200 -5.72 41.51 -35.39
C GLU A 1200 -6.01 42.28 -34.09
N LYS A 1201 -7.29 42.34 -33.70
CA LYS A 1201 -7.75 42.88 -32.41
C LYS A 1201 -7.69 41.86 -31.26
N PHE A 1202 -7.13 40.68 -31.51
CA PHE A 1202 -7.02 39.57 -30.54
C PHE A 1202 -8.36 38.96 -30.10
N GLU A 1203 -9.41 39.10 -30.92
CA GLU A 1203 -10.70 38.46 -30.68
C GLU A 1203 -10.67 36.99 -31.13
N PRO A 1204 -11.28 36.05 -30.39
CA PRO A 1204 -11.22 34.62 -30.68
C PRO A 1204 -11.98 34.26 -31.97
N ILE A 1205 -11.34 33.47 -32.82
CA ILE A 1205 -11.93 32.86 -34.02
C ILE A 1205 -12.03 31.36 -33.78
N TYR A 1206 -13.25 30.81 -33.90
CA TYR A 1206 -13.49 29.38 -33.72
C TYR A 1206 -13.51 28.67 -35.08
N PRO A 1207 -12.51 27.83 -35.40
CA PRO A 1207 -12.54 27.03 -36.62
C PRO A 1207 -13.74 26.07 -36.61
N ASP A 1208 -14.31 25.82 -37.79
CA ASP A 1208 -15.32 24.77 -37.94
C ASP A 1208 -14.73 23.41 -37.58
N LEU A 1209 -15.49 22.63 -36.79
CA LEU A 1209 -15.11 21.24 -36.46
C LEU A 1209 -15.22 20.31 -37.67
N ILE A 1210 -16.03 20.68 -38.67
CA ILE A 1210 -16.18 19.95 -39.92
C ILE A 1210 -16.02 20.99 -41.02
N LEU A 1211 -14.88 20.96 -41.72
CA LEU A 1211 -14.68 21.84 -42.87
C LEU A 1211 -15.70 21.52 -43.96
N LYS A 1212 -16.38 22.55 -44.47
CA LYS A 1212 -17.21 22.43 -45.66
C LYS A 1212 -16.27 22.26 -46.86
N GLU A 1213 -16.44 21.21 -47.64
CA GLU A 1213 -15.78 21.08 -48.94
C GLU A 1213 -16.07 22.35 -49.76
N LYS A 1214 -15.03 23.04 -50.24
CA LYS A 1214 -15.21 24.09 -51.23
C LYS A 1214 -15.79 23.40 -52.47
N LYS A 1215 -17.01 23.80 -52.84
CA LYS A 1215 -17.60 23.40 -54.12
C LYS A 1215 -16.78 23.95 -55.28
#